data_AF-A0A6P8EKT6-F1
#
_entry.id   AF-A0A6P8EKT6-F1
#
_cell.length_a   1.000
_cell.length_b   1.000
_cell.length_c   1.000
_cell.angle_alpha   90.00
_cell.angle_beta   90.00
_cell.angle_gamma   90.00
#
_symmetry.space_group_name_H-M   'P 1'
#
loop_
_entity.id
_entity.type
_entity.pdbx_description
1 polymer ?
#
loop_
_entity_poly.entity_id
_entity_poly.type
_entity_poly.pdbx_seq_one_letter_code
_entity_poly.pdbx_strand_id
1 'polypeptide(L)'
;MVKKKQQKHSQTEELLETLTDFTSKENWDKFFTIRGSDDSFEWYAEWPELRDSMLSELRSMKDAGPDSLQILVPGCGNSKLSEHLYDAGFHCITNIDFSKVVISDMLRRNVRERPSMRWRVMDMTRMQFTENIFDVVVDKGGLDALMEPEHGENLGNEYLTEAKRVLKTGGKFVCLTLAEYHVLGLLLPKFRFGWKMVIHAVPQKSSGKPGLRTFMVVAEKENSSMVHQITSSFSQSSLDRSDKQVNGLFEELNNENNIRTQYSDGSDILLSLKDLQLGAKGDLNNLSPGRRFPLILGDESSRFSYRAVLLDARQDSRMTVMYHCGIMLIPRSRANGWLYSEEEGQWTVVQSAKAARLIMVYLDNIHMGVGIEDIQEDLSPLVKQLAPAVTDYGSQIPFMMVEDALKERKIIHQVSSALTGPIIIDDVVYDNADNDISQILPSNRDLRFRRLIFQRNVYLVQSEALLTIDGMASAANNPSRADKKSKSKKWGSQRSNESKRSLTIFHDYLASTYHSGILSGFMLISSYLETMASAGNGVRTVVIGLGAGMIPMFLHGCLPFTLVEAVELDPIIVSLAKDYFGFREDGRLRVHTTDGLEFVKKVAESAHGGKEDDELLSSSSLEKVIDVLIVDVDSDDPSSGLSCPASSFVEETFLNDARASMSDQGLFVVNLVSRSASIKEAVISRMKKVFNHLYSLQLEQDVNEIIFALKTNDCIAEDKFPEAARQLEKLLNCREPKMREAIIDASKKIRYAR
;
A
#
# COMPACT_ATOMS: atom_id res chain seq x y z
N MET A 1 61.49 10.58 13.26
CA MET A 1 60.15 11.04 12.81
C MET A 1 59.53 10.14 11.74
N VAL A 2 60.28 9.62 10.75
CA VAL A 2 59.74 8.74 9.68
C VAL A 2 59.20 7.39 10.20
N LYS A 3 59.91 6.72 11.12
CA LYS A 3 59.43 5.46 11.75
C LYS A 3 58.13 5.61 12.54
N LYS A 4 57.94 6.71 13.30
CA LYS A 4 56.68 7.00 14.01
C LYS A 4 55.51 7.28 13.04
N LYS A 5 55.78 7.86 11.86
CA LYS A 5 54.76 8.09 10.82
C LYS A 5 54.36 6.79 10.13
N GLN A 6 55.31 5.92 9.79
CA GLN A 6 55.02 4.59 9.21
C GLN A 6 54.26 3.68 10.19
N GLN A 7 54.65 3.67 11.46
CA GLN A 7 53.99 2.87 12.49
C GLN A 7 52.55 3.34 12.76
N LYS A 8 52.31 4.65 12.73
CA LYS A 8 50.96 5.24 12.86
C LYS A 8 50.09 4.96 11.61
N HIS A 9 50.70 4.88 10.42
CA HIS A 9 49.98 4.57 9.19
C HIS A 9 49.54 3.10 9.12
N SER A 10 50.45 2.18 9.50
CA SER A 10 50.16 0.73 9.61
C SER A 10 49.12 0.42 10.68
N GLN A 11 49.15 1.09 11.84
CA GLN A 11 48.07 0.98 12.84
C GLN A 11 46.72 1.49 12.34
N THR A 12 46.70 2.51 11.47
CA THR A 12 45.44 3.04 10.92
C THR A 12 44.82 2.06 9.91
N GLU A 13 45.65 1.39 9.10
CA GLU A 13 45.19 0.35 8.18
C GLU A 13 44.66 -0.88 8.93
N GLU A 14 45.38 -1.35 9.96
CA GLU A 14 44.92 -2.45 10.82
C GLU A 14 43.61 -2.13 11.55
N LEU A 15 43.39 -0.87 11.98
CA LEU A 15 42.12 -0.44 12.58
C LEU A 15 40.98 -0.44 11.55
N LEU A 16 41.23 -0.04 10.30
CA LEU A 16 40.21 -0.06 9.25
C LEU A 16 39.80 -1.49 8.89
N GLU A 17 40.72 -2.45 8.91
CA GLU A 17 40.43 -3.87 8.69
C GLU A 17 39.51 -4.46 9.76
N THR A 18 39.48 -3.89 10.98
CA THR A 18 38.55 -4.34 12.02
C THR A 18 37.14 -3.76 11.89
N LEU A 19 36.91 -2.82 10.98
CA LEU A 19 35.60 -2.16 10.78
C LEU A 19 34.85 -2.71 9.55
N THR A 20 35.11 -3.96 9.17
CA THR A 20 34.47 -4.61 8.02
C THR A 20 33.17 -5.34 8.36
N ASP A 21 32.96 -5.67 9.64
CA ASP A 21 31.75 -6.30 10.16
C ASP A 21 31.60 -5.84 11.60
N PHE A 22 30.57 -5.02 11.84
CA PHE A 22 30.30 -4.38 13.13
C PHE A 22 29.55 -5.31 14.09
N THR A 23 29.11 -6.49 13.63
CA THR A 23 28.45 -7.51 14.45
C THR A 23 29.44 -8.51 15.05
N SER A 24 30.66 -8.59 14.52
CA SER A 24 31.70 -9.51 15.01
C SER A 24 32.35 -9.03 16.31
N LYS A 25 32.20 -9.83 17.36
CA LYS A 25 32.91 -9.64 18.63
C LYS A 25 34.43 -9.69 18.46
N GLU A 26 34.95 -10.60 17.63
CA GLU A 26 36.39 -10.74 17.40
C GLU A 26 36.99 -9.49 16.74
N ASN A 27 36.24 -8.85 15.84
CA ASN A 27 36.65 -7.60 15.22
C ASN A 27 36.74 -6.47 16.24
N TRP A 28 35.75 -6.34 17.12
CA TRP A 28 35.78 -5.34 18.20
C TRP A 28 36.87 -5.62 19.24
N ASP A 29 37.06 -6.87 19.65
CA ASP A 29 38.14 -7.25 20.57
C ASP A 29 39.52 -6.86 19.97
N LYS A 30 39.72 -7.06 18.65
CA LYS A 30 40.92 -6.60 17.95
C LYS A 30 41.02 -5.07 17.89
N PHE A 31 39.94 -4.38 17.51
CA PHE A 31 39.88 -2.92 17.44
C PHE A 31 40.30 -2.28 18.77
N PHE A 32 39.71 -2.73 19.88
CA PHE A 32 40.02 -2.21 21.21
C PHE A 32 41.45 -2.58 21.66
N THR A 33 41.94 -3.77 21.29
CA THR A 33 43.33 -4.18 21.58
C THR A 33 44.35 -3.30 20.85
N ILE A 34 44.13 -3.00 19.56
CA ILE A 34 45.04 -2.19 18.74
C ILE A 34 45.05 -0.73 19.23
N ARG A 35 43.89 -0.21 19.63
CA ARG A 35 43.72 1.19 20.04
C ARG A 35 44.27 1.48 21.44
N GLY A 36 44.14 0.53 22.37
CA GLY A 36 44.60 0.65 23.75
C GLY A 36 43.72 1.52 24.65
N SER A 37 44.04 1.55 25.94
CA SER A 37 43.19 2.12 27.01
C SER A 37 43.11 3.66 27.04
N ASP A 38 44.09 4.35 26.47
CA ASP A 38 44.28 5.80 26.66
C ASP A 38 43.67 6.65 25.53
N ASP A 39 43.17 6.02 24.46
CA ASP A 39 42.57 6.70 23.29
C ASP A 39 41.08 6.35 23.16
N SER A 40 40.21 7.19 23.73
CA SER A 40 38.75 7.05 23.60
C SER A 40 38.28 7.33 22.18
N PHE A 41 37.28 6.59 21.72
CA PHE A 41 36.62 6.83 20.43
C PHE A 41 35.16 7.19 20.62
N GLU A 42 34.68 8.16 19.86
CA GLU A 42 33.29 8.58 19.88
C GLU A 42 32.69 8.41 18.49
N TRP A 43 31.63 7.59 18.41
CA TRP A 43 30.77 7.53 17.25
C TRP A 43 29.75 8.68 17.29
N TYR A 44 29.40 9.23 16.14
CA TYR A 44 28.41 10.31 16.01
C TYR A 44 28.82 11.61 16.70
N ALA A 45 27.96 12.16 17.56
CA ALA A 45 28.17 13.44 18.21
C ALA A 45 28.97 13.33 19.51
N GLU A 46 29.70 14.40 19.81
CA GLU A 46 30.51 14.54 21.01
C GLU A 46 29.65 15.06 22.18
N TRP A 47 30.13 14.84 23.42
CA TRP A 47 29.37 15.27 24.61
C TRP A 47 28.92 16.74 24.61
N PRO A 48 29.72 17.74 24.18
CA PRO A 48 29.27 19.13 24.16
C PRO A 48 28.04 19.39 23.27
N GLU A 49 27.86 18.60 22.21
CA GLU A 49 26.74 18.72 21.27
C GLU A 49 25.49 18.00 21.81
N LEU A 50 25.69 16.91 22.55
CA LEU A 50 24.64 16.09 23.13
C LEU A 50 24.13 16.59 24.48
N ARG A 51 24.98 17.31 25.23
CA ARG A 51 24.79 17.62 26.65
C ARG A 51 23.40 18.20 26.94
N ASP A 52 23.01 19.27 26.27
CA ASP A 52 21.81 20.00 26.63
C ASP A 52 20.53 19.19 26.34
N SER A 53 20.45 18.60 25.14
CA SER A 53 19.33 17.74 24.74
C SER A 53 19.23 16.48 25.61
N MET A 54 20.36 15.79 25.85
CA MET A 54 20.41 14.60 26.70
C MET A 54 20.01 14.93 28.14
N LEU A 55 20.57 16.00 28.72
CA LEU A 55 20.23 16.40 30.09
C LEU A 55 18.77 16.86 30.20
N SER A 56 18.20 17.48 29.18
CA SER A 56 16.77 17.84 29.15
C SER A 56 15.90 16.59 29.29
N GLU A 57 16.15 15.56 28.47
CA GLU A 57 15.39 14.31 28.48
C GLU A 57 15.52 13.54 29.78
N LEU A 58 16.74 13.50 30.36
CA LEU A 58 16.99 12.81 31.62
C LEU A 58 16.47 13.57 32.84
N ARG A 59 16.44 14.92 32.79
CA ARG A 59 15.94 15.77 33.89
C ARG A 59 14.42 15.87 33.90
N SER A 60 13.73 15.70 32.78
CA SER A 60 12.26 15.64 32.77
C SER A 60 11.73 14.48 33.62
N MET A 61 12.56 13.46 33.89
CA MET A 61 12.25 12.31 34.73
C MET A 61 12.59 12.53 36.22
N LYS A 62 13.17 13.68 36.61
CA LYS A 62 13.79 13.91 37.93
C LYS A 62 12.85 14.35 39.06
N ASP A 63 11.53 14.28 38.91
CA ASP A 63 10.63 14.42 40.08
C ASP A 63 10.88 13.32 41.15
N ALA A 64 11.69 12.30 40.83
CA ALA A 64 12.18 11.25 41.73
C ALA A 64 13.58 11.49 42.37
N GLY A 65 14.20 12.66 42.19
CA GLY A 65 15.51 13.01 42.76
C GLY A 65 16.74 12.57 41.94
N PRO A 66 17.91 13.22 42.11
CA PRO A 66 19.08 13.05 41.24
C PRO A 66 19.80 11.68 41.35
N ASP A 67 19.64 10.95 42.45
CA ASP A 67 20.34 9.68 42.73
C ASP A 67 19.53 8.39 42.42
N SER A 68 18.37 8.48 41.78
CA SER A 68 17.43 7.34 41.64
C SER A 68 17.34 6.70 40.25
N LEU A 69 17.67 7.42 39.16
CA LEU A 69 17.49 6.94 37.79
C LEU A 69 18.48 5.82 37.44
N GLN A 70 17.95 4.62 37.16
CA GLN A 70 18.71 3.48 36.65
C GLN A 70 18.91 3.62 35.14
N ILE A 71 20.15 3.86 34.72
CA ILE A 71 20.52 4.04 33.31
C ILE A 71 21.26 2.80 32.81
N LEU A 72 20.87 2.28 31.65
CA LEU A 72 21.58 1.26 30.88
C LEU A 72 22.23 1.88 29.64
N VAL A 73 23.51 1.61 29.41
CA VAL A 73 24.25 2.01 28.21
C VAL A 73 24.75 0.73 27.52
N PRO A 74 23.98 0.17 26.56
CA PRO A 74 24.40 -0.98 25.78
C PRO A 74 25.37 -0.59 24.66
N GLY A 75 26.23 -1.53 24.24
CA GLY A 75 27.27 -1.27 23.25
C GLY A 75 28.19 -0.12 23.66
N CYS A 76 28.54 -0.05 24.96
CA CYS A 76 29.16 1.16 25.51
C CYS A 76 30.53 1.49 24.89
N GLY A 77 31.22 0.50 24.32
CA GLY A 77 32.55 0.65 23.76
C GLY A 77 33.50 1.35 24.73
N ASN A 78 34.41 2.17 24.19
CA ASN A 78 35.32 3.00 24.96
C ASN A 78 34.92 4.50 24.95
N SER A 79 33.64 4.78 24.72
CA SER A 79 33.05 6.13 24.76
C SER A 79 33.16 6.73 26.17
N LYS A 80 33.30 8.06 26.25
CA LYS A 80 33.24 8.82 27.50
C LYS A 80 31.83 9.22 27.89
N LEU A 81 30.80 8.86 27.12
CA LEU A 81 29.41 9.23 27.41
C LEU A 81 29.02 8.91 28.87
N SER A 82 29.31 7.68 29.32
CA SER A 82 28.99 7.25 30.69
C SER A 82 29.77 8.02 31.76
N GLU A 83 31.01 8.41 31.48
CA GLU A 83 31.82 9.27 32.36
C GLU A 83 31.18 10.65 32.49
N HIS A 84 30.74 11.22 31.38
CA HIS A 84 30.09 12.52 31.35
C HIS A 84 28.71 12.54 32.02
N LEU A 85 27.92 11.48 31.84
CA LEU A 85 26.65 11.30 32.54
C LEU A 85 26.87 11.17 34.06
N TYR A 86 27.88 10.41 34.48
CA TYR A 86 28.26 10.30 35.89
C TYR A 86 28.65 11.65 36.47
N ASP A 87 29.53 12.39 35.79
CA ASP A 87 30.02 13.70 36.23
C ASP A 87 28.90 14.77 36.21
N ALA A 88 27.81 14.53 35.47
CA ALA A 88 26.59 15.34 35.47
C ALA A 88 25.60 14.97 36.59
N GLY A 89 25.95 14.01 37.45
CA GLY A 89 25.20 13.61 38.65
C GLY A 89 24.29 12.40 38.46
N PHE A 90 24.47 11.60 37.41
CA PHE A 90 23.73 10.34 37.22
C PHE A 90 24.62 9.16 37.62
N HIS A 91 24.53 8.73 38.87
CA HIS A 91 25.50 7.77 39.41
C HIS A 91 25.15 6.29 39.16
N CYS A 92 23.87 5.96 38.90
CA CYS A 92 23.39 4.59 38.71
C CYS A 92 23.43 4.16 37.24
N ILE A 93 24.64 4.08 36.67
CA ILE A 93 24.85 3.69 35.27
C ILE A 93 25.36 2.25 35.20
N THR A 94 24.68 1.42 34.39
CA THR A 94 25.11 0.09 34.01
C THR A 94 25.53 0.09 32.55
N ASN A 95 26.78 -0.25 32.27
CA ASN A 95 27.36 -0.31 30.94
C ASN A 95 27.52 -1.78 30.53
N ILE A 96 27.09 -2.11 29.32
CA ILE A 96 27.27 -3.45 28.76
C ILE A 96 27.91 -3.40 27.37
N ASP A 97 28.71 -4.40 27.08
CA ASP A 97 29.34 -4.63 25.79
C ASP A 97 29.72 -6.12 25.69
N PHE A 98 29.64 -6.72 24.51
CA PHE A 98 30.03 -8.12 24.33
C PHE A 98 31.56 -8.33 24.36
N SER A 99 32.35 -7.25 24.23
CA SER A 99 33.80 -7.25 24.23
C SER A 99 34.30 -7.24 25.65
N LYS A 100 34.96 -8.33 26.04
CA LYS A 100 35.60 -8.41 27.35
C LYS A 100 36.76 -7.43 27.47
N VAL A 101 37.43 -7.14 26.36
CA VAL A 101 38.58 -6.22 26.29
C VAL A 101 38.13 -4.83 26.75
N VAL A 102 37.11 -4.27 26.08
CA VAL A 102 36.68 -2.90 26.36
C VAL A 102 36.06 -2.75 27.75
N ILE A 103 35.26 -3.73 28.20
CA ILE A 103 34.68 -3.72 29.54
C ILE A 103 35.76 -3.74 30.62
N SER A 104 36.82 -4.54 30.43
CA SER A 104 37.92 -4.61 31.39
C SER A 104 38.69 -3.28 31.47
N ASP A 105 38.91 -2.64 30.32
CA ASP A 105 39.65 -1.38 30.26
C ASP A 105 38.84 -0.21 30.80
N MET A 106 37.55 -0.11 30.44
CA MET A 106 36.65 0.91 30.95
C MET A 106 36.41 0.79 32.46
N LEU A 107 36.33 -0.44 32.99
CA LEU A 107 36.28 -0.68 34.43
C LEU A 107 37.56 -0.16 35.11
N ARG A 108 38.75 -0.55 34.64
CA ARG A 108 40.02 -0.11 35.23
C ARG A 108 40.17 1.41 35.20
N ARG A 109 39.75 2.03 34.11
CA ARG A 109 39.79 3.48 33.91
C ARG A 109 38.89 4.23 34.91
N ASN A 110 37.73 3.67 35.24
CA ASN A 110 36.70 4.38 36.00
C ASN A 110 36.53 3.93 37.47
N VAL A 111 37.04 2.77 37.87
CA VAL A 111 36.79 2.20 39.21
C VAL A 111 37.21 3.10 40.38
N ARG A 112 38.19 3.98 40.19
CA ARG A 112 38.66 4.91 41.25
C ARG A 112 37.88 6.22 41.29
N GLU A 113 37.65 6.85 40.14
CA GLU A 113 37.01 8.16 40.05
C GLU A 113 35.48 8.08 40.07
N ARG A 114 34.91 6.99 39.51
CA ARG A 114 33.48 6.81 39.29
C ARG A 114 33.01 5.42 39.75
N PRO A 115 33.17 5.11 41.06
CA PRO A 115 33.05 3.74 41.58
C PRO A 115 31.63 3.15 41.49
N SER A 116 30.60 3.98 41.34
CA SER A 116 29.20 3.51 41.29
C SER A 116 28.78 2.98 39.91
N MET A 117 29.58 3.23 38.86
CA MET A 117 29.31 2.66 37.53
C MET A 117 29.54 1.17 37.51
N ARG A 118 28.62 0.44 36.87
CA ARG A 118 28.71 -1.01 36.67
C ARG A 118 29.15 -1.28 35.23
N TRP A 119 30.06 -2.23 35.05
CA TRP A 119 30.57 -2.66 33.74
C TRP A 119 30.40 -4.16 33.62
N ARG A 120 29.69 -4.65 32.61
CA ARG A 120 29.40 -6.09 32.44
C ARG A 120 29.61 -6.52 31.00
N VAL A 121 30.27 -7.67 30.83
CA VAL A 121 30.33 -8.33 29.52
C VAL A 121 28.98 -8.97 29.25
N MET A 122 28.26 -8.48 28.25
CA MET A 122 26.91 -8.95 27.93
C MET A 122 26.55 -8.58 26.50
N ASP A 123 25.86 -9.49 25.83
CA ASP A 123 25.27 -9.26 24.51
C ASP A 123 23.95 -8.48 24.67
N MET A 124 23.83 -7.37 23.94
CA MET A 124 22.65 -6.51 24.01
C MET A 124 21.41 -7.11 23.33
N THR A 125 21.57 -8.10 22.43
CA THR A 125 20.43 -8.85 21.84
C THR A 125 19.84 -9.87 22.81
N ARG A 126 20.56 -10.19 23.91
CA ARG A 126 20.19 -11.22 24.90
C ARG A 126 20.59 -10.79 26.32
N MET A 127 19.96 -9.75 26.82
CA MET A 127 20.27 -9.15 28.11
C MET A 127 19.83 -10.02 29.29
N GLN A 128 20.75 -10.28 30.22
CA GLN A 128 20.49 -11.08 31.42
C GLN A 128 19.92 -10.25 32.58
N PHE A 129 19.06 -9.28 32.26
CA PHE A 129 18.34 -8.46 33.23
C PHE A 129 16.89 -8.91 33.35
N THR A 130 16.29 -8.69 34.51
CA THR A 130 14.83 -8.81 34.66
C THR A 130 14.13 -7.70 33.88
N GLU A 131 12.89 -7.93 33.50
CA GLU A 131 12.03 -6.89 32.89
C GLU A 131 11.82 -5.69 33.82
N ASN A 132 11.47 -4.53 33.26
CA ASN A 132 11.05 -3.33 33.99
C ASN A 132 12.03 -2.88 35.11
N ILE A 133 13.32 -2.85 34.82
CA ILE A 133 14.38 -2.51 35.79
C ILE A 133 15.05 -1.15 35.55
N PHE A 134 15.15 -0.70 34.29
CA PHE A 134 15.80 0.55 33.93
C PHE A 134 14.78 1.67 33.68
N ASP A 135 15.14 2.88 34.09
CA ASP A 135 14.39 4.10 33.80
C ASP A 135 14.78 4.66 32.43
N VAL A 136 16.05 4.47 32.04
CA VAL A 136 16.56 4.94 30.74
C VAL A 136 17.50 3.93 30.13
N VAL A 137 17.36 3.69 28.82
CA VAL A 137 18.33 2.98 27.99
C VAL A 137 18.89 4.00 26.99
N VAL A 138 20.22 4.18 26.98
CA VAL A 138 20.90 5.14 26.09
C VAL A 138 21.76 4.38 25.08
N ASP A 139 21.28 4.27 23.86
CA ASP A 139 21.98 3.69 22.72
C ASP A 139 22.75 4.77 21.94
N LYS A 140 24.00 4.47 21.61
CA LYS A 140 24.85 5.34 20.79
C LYS A 140 25.52 4.52 19.69
N GLY A 141 24.76 4.25 18.63
CA GLY A 141 25.23 3.50 17.46
C GLY A 141 25.29 2.00 17.64
N GLY A 142 24.78 1.47 18.76
CA GLY A 142 24.61 0.04 18.95
C GLY A 142 23.54 -0.50 18.00
N LEU A 143 22.41 0.21 17.86
CA LEU A 143 21.38 -0.18 16.89
C LEU A 143 21.90 -0.14 15.45
N ASP A 144 22.56 0.95 15.04
CA ASP A 144 23.12 1.08 13.69
C ASP A 144 24.15 -0.04 13.39
N ALA A 145 25.00 -0.40 14.37
CA ALA A 145 25.96 -1.50 14.22
C ALA A 145 25.30 -2.87 14.02
N LEU A 146 24.12 -3.10 14.61
CA LEU A 146 23.36 -4.34 14.43
C LEU A 146 22.49 -4.36 13.15
N MET A 147 22.34 -3.21 12.50
CA MET A 147 21.46 -3.01 11.35
C MET A 147 22.22 -2.87 10.04
N GLU A 148 23.49 -3.29 9.98
CA GLU A 148 24.26 -3.26 8.74
C GLU A 148 23.51 -3.98 7.60
N PRO A 149 23.35 -3.34 6.42
CA PRO A 149 22.53 -3.89 5.33
C PRO A 149 22.87 -5.32 4.90
N GLU A 150 24.12 -5.75 5.07
CA GLU A 150 24.59 -7.10 4.73
C GLU A 150 24.05 -8.18 5.70
N HIS A 151 23.70 -7.80 6.93
CA HIS A 151 23.24 -8.70 8.00
C HIS A 151 21.71 -8.67 8.20
N GLY A 152 21.02 -7.70 7.60
CA GLY A 152 19.57 -7.54 7.71
C GLY A 152 19.12 -7.03 9.09
N GLU A 153 17.82 -7.13 9.38
CA GLU A 153 17.20 -6.43 10.51
C GLU A 153 17.05 -7.28 11.79
N ASN A 154 17.39 -8.57 11.72
CA ASN A 154 17.08 -9.53 12.79
C ASN A 154 17.72 -9.18 14.14
N LEU A 155 19.02 -8.85 14.14
CA LEU A 155 19.75 -8.50 15.36
C LEU A 155 19.26 -7.19 15.97
N GLY A 156 18.97 -6.19 15.14
CA GLY A 156 18.35 -4.95 15.60
C GLY A 156 16.98 -5.20 16.23
N ASN A 157 16.17 -6.09 15.64
CA ASN A 157 14.86 -6.45 16.18
C ASN A 157 14.96 -7.17 17.54
N GLU A 158 15.92 -8.08 17.70
CA GLU A 158 16.22 -8.74 18.97
C GLU A 158 16.64 -7.71 20.04
N TYR A 159 17.56 -6.81 19.70
CA TYR A 159 18.02 -5.75 20.60
C TYR A 159 16.89 -4.81 21.04
N LEU A 160 16.07 -4.32 20.11
CA LEU A 160 14.96 -3.44 20.46
C LEU A 160 13.90 -4.15 21.32
N THR A 161 13.73 -5.47 21.15
CA THR A 161 12.86 -6.28 22.02
C THR A 161 13.38 -6.30 23.46
N GLU A 162 14.68 -6.53 23.63
CA GLU A 162 15.32 -6.47 24.95
C GLU A 162 15.25 -5.08 25.57
N ALA A 163 15.49 -4.02 24.79
CA ALA A 163 15.37 -2.64 25.26
C ALA A 163 13.95 -2.32 25.77
N LYS A 164 12.90 -2.72 25.04
CA LYS A 164 11.50 -2.56 25.45
C LYS A 164 11.18 -3.33 26.74
N ARG A 165 11.71 -4.55 26.86
CA ARG A 165 11.48 -5.44 28.02
C ARG A 165 12.12 -4.91 29.30
N VAL A 166 13.35 -4.41 29.24
CA VAL A 166 14.07 -3.96 30.44
C VAL A 166 13.66 -2.56 30.92
N LEU A 167 13.01 -1.77 30.08
CA LEU A 167 12.50 -0.44 30.42
C LEU A 167 11.22 -0.52 31.26
N LYS A 168 11.17 0.24 32.36
CA LYS A 168 9.95 0.45 33.15
C LYS A 168 8.91 1.24 32.35
N THR A 169 7.64 1.13 32.73
CA THR A 169 6.63 2.13 32.36
C THR A 169 7.12 3.54 32.71
N GLY A 170 6.95 4.48 31.78
CA GLY A 170 7.46 5.85 31.87
C GLY A 170 8.94 5.96 31.49
N GLY A 171 9.64 4.84 31.37
CA GLY A 171 11.05 4.82 30.98
C GLY A 171 11.27 5.23 29.53
N LYS A 172 12.49 5.72 29.25
CA LYS A 172 12.87 6.26 27.95
C LYS A 172 13.96 5.43 27.27
N PHE A 173 13.74 5.08 26.01
CA PHE A 173 14.78 4.64 25.09
C PHE A 173 15.31 5.85 24.34
N VAL A 174 16.61 6.14 24.45
CA VAL A 174 17.28 7.26 23.78
C VAL A 174 18.29 6.67 22.79
N CYS A 175 18.03 6.79 21.49
CA CYS A 175 18.88 6.27 20.43
C CYS A 175 19.53 7.39 19.64
N LEU A 176 20.86 7.42 19.64
CA LEU A 176 21.67 8.29 18.79
C LEU A 176 22.05 7.52 17.52
N THR A 177 21.59 8.00 16.38
CA THR A 177 21.69 7.31 15.08
C THR A 177 21.95 8.32 13.96
N LEU A 178 22.41 7.83 12.81
CA LEU A 178 22.41 8.60 11.55
C LEU A 178 21.04 8.61 10.86
N ALA A 179 20.03 7.95 11.44
CA ALA A 179 18.67 7.92 10.94
C ALA A 179 18.60 7.47 9.46
N GLU A 180 19.42 6.48 9.10
CA GLU A 180 19.35 5.86 7.79
C GLU A 180 18.01 5.14 7.61
N TYR A 181 17.55 5.07 6.36
CA TYR A 181 16.22 4.57 6.01
C TYR A 181 15.91 3.19 6.64
N HIS A 182 16.86 2.25 6.59
CA HIS A 182 16.68 0.90 7.14
C HIS A 182 16.62 0.89 8.68
N VAL A 183 17.36 1.78 9.36
CA VAL A 183 17.29 1.92 10.82
C VAL A 183 15.95 2.50 11.25
N LEU A 184 15.48 3.56 10.59
CA LEU A 184 14.18 4.17 10.87
C LEU A 184 13.02 3.23 10.55
N GLY A 185 13.11 2.48 9.44
CA GLY A 185 12.13 1.51 9.00
C GLY A 185 11.86 0.40 10.03
N LEU A 186 12.84 0.07 10.88
CA LEU A 186 12.63 -0.81 12.03
C LEU A 186 12.25 -0.01 13.30
N LEU A 187 12.99 1.04 13.62
CA LEU A 187 12.87 1.77 14.89
C LEU A 187 11.50 2.41 15.07
N LEU A 188 10.98 3.15 14.07
CA LEU A 188 9.73 3.88 14.24
C LEU A 188 8.51 2.95 14.38
N PRO A 189 8.37 1.87 13.58
CA PRO A 189 7.31 0.87 13.77
C PRO A 189 7.42 0.10 15.09
N LYS A 190 8.63 -0.26 15.52
CA LYS A 190 8.85 -1.06 16.75
C LYS A 190 8.34 -0.35 18.01
N PHE A 191 8.35 0.97 18.00
CA PHE A 191 7.85 1.86 19.05
C PHE A 191 6.54 2.57 18.64
N ARG A 192 5.65 1.88 17.92
CA ARG A 192 4.35 2.43 17.50
C ARG A 192 3.28 2.45 18.58
N PHE A 193 3.08 1.33 19.24
CA PHE A 193 1.95 1.11 20.14
C PHE A 193 2.37 1.27 21.59
N GLY A 194 1.77 2.23 22.30
CA GLY A 194 2.08 2.53 23.70
C GLY A 194 3.44 3.18 23.93
N TRP A 195 3.90 3.94 22.93
CA TRP A 195 5.11 4.75 23.03
C TRP A 195 4.90 6.13 22.44
N LYS A 196 5.39 7.15 23.16
CA LYS A 196 5.54 8.51 22.65
C LYS A 196 6.92 8.66 22.06
N MET A 197 7.01 9.23 20.86
CA MET A 197 8.28 9.41 20.18
C MET A 197 8.55 10.87 19.83
N VAL A 198 9.78 11.30 20.10
CA VAL A 198 10.29 12.62 19.73
C VAL A 198 11.64 12.46 19.04
N ILE A 199 11.85 13.20 17.95
CA ILE A 199 13.13 13.23 17.23
C ILE A 199 13.78 14.60 17.41
N HIS A 200 15.05 14.60 17.80
CA HIS A 200 15.87 15.79 17.93
C HIS A 200 17.04 15.77 16.95
N ALA A 201 17.29 16.91 16.31
CA ALA A 201 18.49 17.10 15.50
C ALA A 201 19.62 17.52 16.44
N VAL A 202 20.76 16.81 16.38
CA VAL A 202 21.94 17.17 17.18
C VAL A 202 22.70 18.30 16.46
N PRO A 203 23.09 19.38 17.15
CA PRO A 203 23.87 20.46 16.55
C PRO A 203 25.19 19.96 15.98
N GLN A 204 25.52 20.34 14.74
CA GLN A 204 26.77 19.95 14.08
C GLN A 204 27.78 21.10 14.12
N LYS A 205 29.05 20.82 14.43
CA LYS A 205 30.13 21.81 14.28
C LYS A 205 30.32 22.18 12.81
N SER A 206 30.49 23.48 12.54
CA SER A 206 30.79 24.03 11.21
C SER A 206 32.21 23.66 10.76
N SER A 207 32.45 22.38 10.45
CA SER A 207 33.61 21.98 9.66
C SER A 207 33.15 21.99 8.20
N GLY A 208 33.79 22.78 7.32
CA GLY A 208 33.34 23.03 5.94
C GLY A 208 33.36 21.84 4.97
N LYS A 209 33.03 20.63 5.45
CA LYS A 209 32.74 19.43 4.66
C LYS A 209 31.32 18.96 5.00
N PRO A 210 30.50 18.54 4.02
CA PRO A 210 29.20 17.93 4.30
C PRO A 210 29.43 16.57 4.97
N GLY A 211 29.25 16.51 6.29
CA GLY A 211 29.27 15.28 7.07
C GLY A 211 27.85 14.89 7.45
N LEU A 212 27.60 13.58 7.59
CA LEU A 212 26.30 13.07 8.07
C LEU A 212 25.97 13.67 9.45
N ARG A 213 24.70 14.00 9.65
CA ARG A 213 24.17 14.56 10.89
C ARG A 213 23.69 13.44 11.81
N THR A 214 23.88 13.63 13.11
CA THR A 214 23.35 12.75 14.14
C THR A 214 21.96 13.21 14.57
N PHE A 215 21.06 12.25 14.76
CA PHE A 215 19.74 12.46 15.33
C PHE A 215 19.61 11.70 16.65
N MET A 216 18.81 12.24 17.56
CA MET A 216 18.45 11.61 18.82
C MET A 216 16.95 11.27 18.78
N VAL A 217 16.64 9.97 18.70
CA VAL A 217 15.27 9.45 18.76
C VAL A 217 14.98 9.05 20.20
N VAL A 218 13.96 9.64 20.79
CA VAL A 218 13.52 9.37 22.16
C VAL A 218 12.17 8.69 22.10
N ALA A 219 12.07 7.47 22.63
CA ALA A 219 10.82 6.73 22.78
C ALA A 219 10.50 6.52 24.27
N GLU A 220 9.36 7.04 24.73
CA GLU A 220 8.89 6.95 26.12
C GLU A 220 7.78 5.91 26.24
N LYS A 221 7.93 4.97 27.17
CA LYS A 221 7.00 3.85 27.40
C LYS A 221 5.76 4.32 28.14
N GLU A 222 4.58 4.08 27.60
CA GLU A 222 3.32 4.44 28.24
C GLU A 222 2.58 3.25 28.84
N ASN A 223 1.67 3.54 29.77
CA ASN A 223 0.72 2.54 30.30
C ASN A 223 -0.48 2.28 29.38
N SER A 224 -0.62 3.07 28.31
CA SER A 224 -1.71 3.01 27.34
C SER A 224 -1.21 2.37 26.05
N SER A 225 -2.09 1.73 25.29
CA SER A 225 -1.81 1.26 23.92
C SER A 225 -2.03 2.34 22.85
N MET A 226 -2.26 3.58 23.27
CA MET A 226 -2.49 4.71 22.37
C MET A 226 -1.34 4.89 21.38
N VAL A 227 -1.71 5.27 20.16
CA VAL A 227 -0.77 5.60 19.09
C VAL A 227 -0.68 7.12 19.03
N HIS A 228 0.53 7.63 19.22
CA HIS A 228 0.83 9.05 19.10
C HIS A 228 1.56 9.32 17.80
N GLN A 229 1.27 10.45 17.15
CA GLN A 229 2.15 10.97 16.11
C GLN A 229 3.54 11.24 16.70
N ILE A 230 4.57 10.91 15.91
CA ILE A 230 5.96 11.21 16.21
C ILE A 230 6.16 12.71 15.99
N THR A 231 6.72 13.38 16.98
CA THR A 231 7.01 14.82 16.92
C THR A 231 8.49 15.07 16.67
N SER A 232 8.82 16.19 16.02
CA SER A 232 10.20 16.64 15.84
C SER A 232 10.41 17.98 16.56
N SER A 233 11.56 18.14 17.21
CA SER A 233 11.94 19.42 17.86
C SER A 233 12.47 20.47 16.86
N PHE A 234 12.54 20.12 15.59
CA PHE A 234 13.00 20.95 14.49
C PHE A 234 11.98 20.94 13.35
N SER A 235 12.04 21.96 12.49
CA SER A 235 11.20 22.06 11.29
C SER A 235 12.01 21.78 10.03
N GLN A 236 11.34 21.36 8.95
CA GLN A 236 12.00 21.11 7.66
C GLN A 236 12.67 22.37 7.08
N SER A 237 12.24 23.57 7.46
CA SER A 237 12.88 24.83 7.08
C SER A 237 14.12 25.17 7.91
N SER A 238 14.26 24.59 9.12
CA SER A 238 15.41 24.82 10.01
C SER A 238 16.63 23.97 9.67
N LEU A 239 16.48 22.96 8.82
CA LEU A 239 17.55 22.11 8.32
C LEU A 239 17.75 22.35 6.81
N ASP A 240 18.96 22.16 6.32
CA ASP A 240 19.30 22.36 4.91
C ASP A 240 18.52 21.35 4.03
N ARG A 241 17.59 21.88 3.20
CA ARG A 241 16.73 21.09 2.30
C ARG A 241 17.50 20.34 1.20
N SER A 242 18.77 20.70 0.96
CA SER A 242 19.62 20.02 -0.02
C SER A 242 20.25 18.72 0.50
N ASP A 243 20.11 18.44 1.80
CA ASP A 243 20.68 17.25 2.42
C ASP A 243 19.78 16.01 2.21
N LYS A 244 20.31 15.02 1.48
CA LYS A 244 19.63 13.75 1.20
C LYS A 244 19.26 12.98 2.48
N GLN A 245 20.09 13.07 3.52
CA GLN A 245 19.83 12.38 4.79
C GLN A 245 18.61 12.97 5.49
N VAL A 246 18.53 14.30 5.56
CA VAL A 246 17.41 15.03 6.18
C VAL A 246 16.11 14.78 5.42
N ASN A 247 16.15 14.79 4.09
CA ASN A 247 14.96 14.51 3.27
C ASN A 247 14.45 13.07 3.49
N GLY A 248 15.35 12.08 3.51
CA GLY A 248 14.98 10.68 3.80
C GLY A 248 14.36 10.50 5.18
N LEU A 249 14.88 11.18 6.21
CA LEU A 249 14.28 11.20 7.55
C LEU A 249 12.85 11.77 7.53
N PHE A 250 12.63 12.90 6.85
CA PHE A 250 11.29 13.50 6.79
C PHE A 250 10.30 12.65 5.99
N GLU A 251 10.75 12.01 4.91
CA GLU A 251 9.92 11.05 4.16
C GLU A 251 9.46 9.90 5.06
N GLU A 252 10.39 9.27 5.79
CA GLU A 252 10.07 8.14 6.65
C GLU A 252 9.20 8.55 7.85
N LEU A 253 9.50 9.71 8.45
CA LEU A 253 8.69 10.29 9.52
C LEU A 253 7.26 10.57 9.06
N ASN A 254 7.09 11.16 7.87
CA ASN A 254 5.77 11.44 7.32
C ASN A 254 5.02 10.15 6.96
N ASN A 255 5.70 9.16 6.38
CA ASN A 255 5.12 7.86 6.07
C ASN A 255 4.58 7.18 7.34
N GLU A 256 5.39 7.13 8.40
CA GLU A 256 4.99 6.54 9.67
C GLU A 256 3.91 7.36 10.38
N ASN A 257 3.96 8.70 10.32
CA ASN A 257 2.91 9.54 10.91
C ASN A 257 1.58 9.41 10.17
N ASN A 258 1.58 9.26 8.85
CA ASN A 258 0.37 8.97 8.07
C ASN A 258 -0.24 7.64 8.52
N ILE A 259 0.59 6.62 8.74
CA ILE A 259 0.18 5.33 9.30
C ILE A 259 -0.41 5.53 10.70
N ARG A 260 0.28 6.26 11.60
CA ARG A 260 -0.17 6.56 12.98
C ARG A 260 -1.50 7.32 13.02
N THR A 261 -1.74 8.25 12.10
CA THR A 261 -3.00 8.99 11.98
C THR A 261 -4.17 8.09 11.63
N GLN A 262 -3.98 7.10 10.75
CA GLN A 262 -5.03 6.12 10.43
C GLN A 262 -5.51 5.32 11.65
N TYR A 263 -4.67 5.17 12.69
CA TYR A 263 -5.07 4.55 13.96
C TYR A 263 -5.80 5.51 14.91
N SER A 264 -5.64 6.82 14.72
CA SER A 264 -6.23 7.86 15.58
C SER A 264 -7.55 8.40 15.05
N ASP A 265 -7.74 8.39 13.72
CA ASP A 265 -8.94 8.92 13.04
C ASP A 265 -10.08 7.88 12.92
N GLY A 266 -9.81 6.61 13.26
CA GLY A 266 -10.83 5.57 13.27
C GLY A 266 -11.85 5.77 14.40
N SER A 267 -13.15 5.60 14.09
CA SER A 267 -14.23 5.61 15.10
C SER A 267 -14.14 4.47 16.12
N ASP A 268 -13.31 3.46 15.84
CA ASP A 268 -13.17 2.27 16.68
C ASP A 268 -12.01 2.40 17.67
N ILE A 269 -12.30 2.28 18.97
CA ILE A 269 -11.28 2.26 20.03
C ILE A 269 -10.45 0.98 19.92
N LEU A 270 -9.14 1.13 19.72
CA LEU A 270 -8.17 0.03 19.71
C LEU A 270 -7.93 -0.49 21.14
N LEU A 271 -8.26 -1.76 21.37
CA LEU A 271 -8.07 -2.41 22.66
C LEU A 271 -6.77 -3.20 22.73
N SER A 272 -6.06 -3.13 23.85
CA SER A 272 -4.96 -4.04 24.14
C SER A 272 -5.46 -5.38 24.71
N LEU A 273 -4.62 -6.41 24.68
CA LEU A 273 -4.90 -7.67 25.39
C LEU A 273 -5.19 -7.45 26.88
N LYS A 274 -4.52 -6.47 27.50
CA LYS A 274 -4.73 -6.13 28.91
C LYS A 274 -6.12 -5.53 29.16
N ASP A 275 -6.60 -4.66 28.28
CA ASP A 275 -7.95 -4.09 28.37
C ASP A 275 -9.01 -5.18 28.27
N LEU A 276 -8.78 -6.15 27.39
CA LEU A 276 -9.65 -7.31 27.21
C LEU A 276 -9.65 -8.23 28.44
N GLN A 277 -8.49 -8.47 29.05
CA GLN A 277 -8.38 -9.22 30.32
C GLN A 277 -9.10 -8.50 31.47
N LEU A 278 -9.15 -7.17 31.45
CA LEU A 278 -9.91 -6.36 32.41
C LEU A 278 -11.42 -6.30 32.11
N GLY A 279 -11.88 -6.97 31.04
CA GLY A 279 -13.31 -7.12 30.72
C GLY A 279 -13.89 -6.01 29.84
N ALA A 280 -13.06 -5.21 29.14
CA ALA A 280 -13.52 -4.09 28.31
C ALA A 280 -14.57 -4.46 27.24
N LYS A 281 -14.62 -5.73 26.82
CA LYS A 281 -15.61 -6.27 25.85
C LYS A 281 -16.37 -7.48 26.40
N GLY A 282 -16.52 -7.54 27.72
CA GLY A 282 -17.18 -8.65 28.41
C GLY A 282 -16.35 -9.94 28.40
N ASP A 283 -16.99 -11.06 28.71
CA ASP A 283 -16.32 -12.35 28.76
C ASP A 283 -16.03 -12.87 27.33
N LEU A 284 -14.74 -12.96 27.00
CA LEU A 284 -14.26 -13.48 25.73
C LEU A 284 -14.35 -15.01 25.64
N ASN A 285 -14.46 -15.73 26.77
CA ASN A 285 -14.67 -17.17 26.74
C ASN A 285 -16.01 -17.56 26.08
N ASN A 286 -16.95 -16.61 26.06
CA ASN A 286 -18.26 -16.75 25.43
C ASN A 286 -18.29 -16.07 24.06
N LEU A 287 -18.95 -16.72 23.11
CA LEU A 287 -19.29 -16.13 21.80
C LEU A 287 -20.50 -15.21 21.97
N SER A 288 -20.43 -14.01 21.39
CA SER A 288 -21.56 -13.08 21.32
C SER A 288 -21.87 -12.75 19.86
N PRO A 289 -23.03 -13.18 19.32
CA PRO A 289 -23.33 -12.99 17.91
C PRO A 289 -23.20 -11.54 17.45
N GLY A 290 -22.43 -11.31 16.39
CA GLY A 290 -22.20 -9.97 15.82
C GLY A 290 -21.23 -9.09 16.60
N ARG A 291 -20.53 -9.62 17.63
CA ARG A 291 -19.46 -8.90 18.33
C ARG A 291 -18.32 -8.63 17.35
N ARG A 292 -17.96 -7.36 17.20
CA ARG A 292 -16.82 -6.89 16.41
C ARG A 292 -16.08 -5.82 17.20
N PHE A 293 -14.76 -5.90 17.26
CA PHE A 293 -13.91 -4.80 17.72
C PHE A 293 -12.48 -4.97 17.22
N PRO A 294 -11.78 -3.87 16.90
CA PRO A 294 -10.36 -3.92 16.62
C PRO A 294 -9.56 -4.02 17.92
N LEU A 295 -8.38 -4.62 17.81
CA LEU A 295 -7.46 -4.83 18.91
C LEU A 295 -6.03 -4.83 18.41
N ILE A 296 -5.10 -4.62 19.34
CA ILE A 296 -3.67 -4.82 19.12
C ILE A 296 -3.26 -6.10 19.83
N LEU A 297 -2.62 -7.00 19.07
CA LEU A 297 -1.97 -8.19 19.59
C LEU A 297 -0.48 -7.94 19.68
N GLY A 298 0.14 -8.34 20.78
CA GLY A 298 1.56 -8.16 21.02
C GLY A 298 1.78 -7.36 22.30
N ASP A 299 2.59 -7.91 23.20
CA ASP A 299 2.99 -7.30 24.45
C ASP A 299 4.53 -7.21 24.56
N GLU A 300 5.06 -6.96 25.75
CA GLU A 300 6.51 -6.84 25.99
C GLU A 300 7.30 -8.12 25.69
N SER A 301 6.62 -9.27 25.64
CA SER A 301 7.22 -10.58 25.36
C SER A 301 7.12 -11.01 23.90
N SER A 302 6.33 -10.28 23.10
CA SER A 302 6.09 -10.59 21.69
C SER A 302 7.16 -9.97 20.78
N ARG A 303 7.57 -10.70 19.74
CA ARG A 303 8.54 -10.21 18.74
C ARG A 303 7.93 -9.08 17.93
N PHE A 304 6.63 -9.17 17.62
CA PHE A 304 5.93 -8.20 16.78
C PHE A 304 4.72 -7.59 17.48
N SER A 305 4.17 -6.55 16.88
CA SER A 305 2.90 -5.95 17.28
C SER A 305 1.98 -5.94 16.07
N TYR A 306 0.81 -6.55 16.23
CA TYR A 306 -0.13 -6.78 15.15
C TYR A 306 -1.40 -5.99 15.37
N ARG A 307 -1.90 -5.36 14.30
CA ARG A 307 -3.28 -4.92 14.25
C ARG A 307 -4.16 -6.13 13.98
N ALA A 308 -5.26 -6.24 14.70
CA ALA A 308 -6.26 -7.26 14.44
C ALA A 308 -7.69 -6.73 14.58
N VAL A 309 -8.64 -7.50 14.05
CA VAL A 309 -10.08 -7.36 14.30
C VAL A 309 -10.60 -8.72 14.73
N LEU A 310 -11.30 -8.75 15.87
CA LEU A 310 -12.00 -9.94 16.34
C LEU A 310 -13.47 -9.84 15.98
N LEU A 311 -13.99 -10.89 15.35
CA LEU A 311 -15.38 -11.02 14.93
C LEU A 311 -16.00 -12.31 15.46
N ASP A 312 -17.14 -12.23 16.13
CA ASP A 312 -18.00 -13.38 16.44
C ASP A 312 -19.14 -13.43 15.41
N ALA A 313 -19.29 -14.59 14.76
CA ALA A 313 -20.26 -14.79 13.69
C ALA A 313 -21.69 -14.39 14.11
N ARG A 314 -22.41 -13.73 13.20
CA ARG A 314 -23.84 -13.41 13.38
C ARG A 314 -24.66 -14.71 13.39
N GLN A 315 -25.74 -14.75 14.17
CA GLN A 315 -26.66 -15.91 14.16
C GLN A 315 -27.37 -15.99 12.81
N ASP A 316 -26.88 -16.86 11.92
CA ASP A 316 -27.56 -17.23 10.69
C ASP A 316 -27.91 -18.72 10.76
N SER A 317 -29.20 -19.04 10.66
CA SER A 317 -29.73 -20.40 10.72
C SER A 317 -29.28 -21.30 9.56
N ARG A 318 -28.62 -20.75 8.53
CA ARG A 318 -28.11 -21.48 7.36
C ARG A 318 -26.61 -21.76 7.40
N MET A 319 -25.87 -21.24 8.38
CA MET A 319 -24.40 -21.33 8.38
C MET A 319 -23.89 -22.56 9.14
N THR A 320 -23.21 -23.46 8.44
CA THR A 320 -22.49 -24.58 9.08
C THR A 320 -21.13 -24.10 9.60
N VAL A 321 -21.01 -23.92 10.90
CA VAL A 321 -19.74 -23.61 11.57
C VAL A 321 -18.79 -24.80 11.46
N MET A 322 -17.61 -24.58 10.89
CA MET A 322 -16.53 -25.57 10.76
C MET A 322 -15.47 -25.40 11.86
N TYR A 323 -15.21 -24.16 12.29
CA TYR A 323 -14.19 -23.85 13.30
C TYR A 323 -14.79 -23.01 14.43
N HIS A 324 -14.47 -23.31 15.69
CA HIS A 324 -14.91 -22.48 16.82
C HIS A 324 -14.11 -21.16 16.93
N CYS A 325 -12.86 -21.17 16.49
CA CYS A 325 -12.00 -20.00 16.37
C CYS A 325 -11.08 -20.22 15.17
N GLY A 326 -10.76 -19.16 14.42
CA GLY A 326 -9.80 -19.19 13.32
C GLY A 326 -9.01 -17.88 13.26
N ILE A 327 -7.78 -17.95 12.76
CA ILE A 327 -6.93 -16.77 12.52
C ILE A 327 -6.78 -16.59 11.01
N MET A 328 -6.92 -15.37 10.53
CA MET A 328 -6.68 -15.01 9.14
C MET A 328 -5.57 -13.97 9.04
N LEU A 329 -4.45 -14.32 8.43
CA LEU A 329 -3.34 -13.42 8.15
C LEU A 329 -3.61 -12.68 6.85
N ILE A 330 -3.62 -11.36 6.92
CA ILE A 330 -3.93 -10.46 5.81
C ILE A 330 -2.63 -9.74 5.42
N PRO A 331 -2.05 -10.04 4.24
CA PRO A 331 -0.89 -9.33 3.73
C PRO A 331 -1.18 -7.83 3.57
N ARG A 332 -0.14 -7.00 3.71
CA ARG A 332 -0.23 -5.55 3.51
C ARG A 332 -0.88 -5.16 2.17
N SER A 333 -0.62 -5.93 1.11
CA SER A 333 -1.18 -5.71 -0.24
C SER A 333 -2.72 -5.81 -0.28
N ARG A 334 -3.32 -6.57 0.64
CA ARG A 334 -4.76 -6.84 0.72
C ARG A 334 -5.46 -6.09 1.86
N ALA A 335 -4.70 -5.54 2.81
CA ALA A 335 -5.23 -4.94 4.04
C ALA A 335 -6.32 -3.86 3.82
N ASN A 336 -6.25 -3.14 2.70
CA ASN A 336 -7.20 -2.07 2.33
C ASN A 336 -8.28 -2.52 1.32
N GLY A 337 -8.28 -3.79 0.92
CA GLY A 337 -9.32 -4.35 0.08
C GLY A 337 -10.64 -4.46 0.86
N TRP A 338 -11.77 -4.22 0.19
CA TRP A 338 -13.10 -4.16 0.81
C TRP A 338 -13.38 -5.33 1.76
N LEU A 339 -13.07 -6.57 1.34
CA LEU A 339 -13.23 -7.79 2.13
C LEU A 339 -12.54 -7.74 3.50
N TYR A 340 -11.44 -7.00 3.61
CA TYR A 340 -10.57 -7.00 4.77
C TYR A 340 -10.63 -5.69 5.55
N SER A 341 -10.87 -4.55 4.91
CA SER A 341 -10.90 -3.25 5.59
C SER A 341 -12.27 -2.84 6.11
N GLU A 342 -13.34 -3.13 5.35
CA GLU A 342 -14.69 -2.66 5.64
C GLU A 342 -15.47 -3.68 6.46
N GLU A 343 -16.35 -3.20 7.35
CA GLU A 343 -17.12 -4.06 8.24
C GLU A 343 -18.00 -5.05 7.45
N GLU A 344 -18.72 -4.60 6.42
CA GLU A 344 -19.55 -5.45 5.57
C GLU A 344 -18.75 -6.56 4.89
N GLY A 345 -17.55 -6.23 4.39
CA GLY A 345 -16.66 -7.18 3.75
C GLY A 345 -16.10 -8.21 4.73
N GLN A 346 -15.72 -7.76 5.93
CA GLN A 346 -15.25 -8.63 7.00
C GLN A 346 -16.31 -9.66 7.39
N TRP A 347 -17.59 -9.28 7.40
CA TRP A 347 -18.69 -10.23 7.64
C TRP A 347 -18.82 -11.29 6.54
N THR A 348 -18.58 -10.95 5.27
CA THR A 348 -18.48 -11.93 4.18
C THR A 348 -17.31 -12.89 4.39
N VAL A 349 -16.17 -12.39 4.85
CA VAL A 349 -14.99 -13.22 5.15
C VAL A 349 -15.26 -14.20 6.30
N VAL A 350 -15.92 -13.75 7.37
CA VAL A 350 -16.34 -14.63 8.49
C VAL A 350 -17.23 -15.78 8.01
N GLN A 351 -18.20 -15.48 7.14
CA GLN A 351 -19.10 -16.48 6.57
C GLN A 351 -18.33 -17.50 5.69
N SER A 352 -17.47 -17.02 4.80
CA SER A 352 -16.65 -17.87 3.92
C SER A 352 -15.67 -18.75 4.71
N ALA A 353 -15.07 -18.23 5.78
CA ALA A 353 -14.17 -18.96 6.67
C ALA A 353 -14.89 -20.00 7.54
N LYS A 354 -16.23 -19.95 7.64
CA LYS A 354 -17.05 -20.85 8.47
C LYS A 354 -16.59 -20.91 9.93
N ALA A 355 -16.09 -19.79 10.46
CA ALA A 355 -15.58 -19.70 11.82
C ALA A 355 -16.61 -19.03 12.74
N ALA A 356 -16.81 -19.57 13.95
CA ALA A 356 -17.67 -18.97 14.96
C ALA A 356 -17.05 -17.70 15.56
N ARG A 357 -15.72 -17.70 15.73
CA ARG A 357 -14.89 -16.51 15.96
C ARG A 357 -13.79 -16.46 14.90
N LEU A 358 -13.62 -15.31 14.26
CA LEU A 358 -12.51 -15.05 13.36
C LEU A 358 -11.67 -13.90 13.88
N ILE A 359 -10.35 -14.09 13.95
CA ILE A 359 -9.38 -13.05 14.27
C ILE A 359 -8.61 -12.72 13.00
N MET A 360 -8.91 -11.55 12.42
CA MET A 360 -8.26 -11.04 11.23
C MET A 360 -7.03 -10.24 11.64
N VAL A 361 -5.82 -10.68 11.26
CA VAL A 361 -4.54 -10.10 11.65
C VAL A 361 -3.90 -9.44 10.43
N TYR A 362 -3.60 -8.15 10.52
CA TYR A 362 -3.05 -7.36 9.41
C TYR A 362 -1.53 -7.28 9.55
N LEU A 363 -0.83 -7.75 8.52
CA LEU A 363 0.61 -7.70 8.43
C LEU A 363 1.05 -6.37 7.80
N ASP A 364 2.13 -5.80 8.32
CA ASP A 364 2.76 -4.56 7.84
C ASP A 364 4.23 -4.80 7.40
N ASN A 365 5.00 -3.73 7.20
CA ASN A 365 6.37 -3.83 6.69
C ASN A 365 7.31 -4.62 7.60
N ILE A 366 7.09 -4.65 8.93
CA ILE A 366 8.00 -5.35 9.84
C ILE A 366 7.92 -6.88 9.68
N HIS A 367 6.88 -7.35 8.98
CA HIS A 367 6.65 -8.75 8.69
C HIS A 367 7.19 -9.16 7.30
N MET A 368 7.74 -8.21 6.52
CA MET A 368 8.29 -8.48 5.20
C MET A 368 9.55 -9.34 5.32
N GLY A 369 9.57 -10.50 4.66
CA GLY A 369 10.71 -11.42 4.70
C GLY A 369 10.77 -12.31 5.96
N VAL A 370 9.82 -12.17 6.90
CA VAL A 370 9.67 -13.07 8.05
C VAL A 370 8.91 -14.32 7.59
N GLY A 371 9.37 -15.51 8.01
CA GLY A 371 8.67 -16.77 7.74
C GLY A 371 7.27 -16.78 8.35
N ILE A 372 6.29 -17.40 7.67
CA ILE A 372 4.93 -17.50 8.20
C ILE A 372 4.95 -18.32 9.50
N GLU A 373 5.84 -19.30 9.60
CA GLU A 373 6.06 -20.11 10.81
C GLU A 373 6.45 -19.23 12.00
N ASP A 374 7.39 -18.29 11.83
CA ASP A 374 7.81 -17.35 12.89
C ASP A 374 6.64 -16.46 13.34
N ILE A 375 5.82 -15.99 12.39
CA ILE A 375 4.63 -15.17 12.68
C ILE A 375 3.60 -15.99 13.46
N GLN A 376 3.39 -17.25 13.08
CA GLN A 376 2.46 -18.15 13.76
C GLN A 376 2.94 -18.50 15.17
N GLU A 377 4.25 -18.72 15.36
CA GLU A 377 4.85 -18.97 16.67
C GLU A 377 4.65 -17.77 17.61
N ASP A 378 4.87 -16.54 17.13
CA ASP A 378 4.68 -15.31 17.91
C ASP A 378 3.19 -15.04 18.22
N LEU A 379 2.29 -15.24 17.26
CA LEU A 379 0.85 -15.00 17.42
C LEU A 379 0.14 -16.05 18.29
N SER A 380 0.57 -17.30 18.23
CA SER A 380 -0.07 -18.44 18.91
C SER A 380 -0.39 -18.20 20.40
N PRO A 381 0.55 -17.74 21.26
CA PRO A 381 0.24 -17.45 22.66
C PRO A 381 -0.74 -16.30 22.85
N LEU A 382 -0.77 -15.33 21.94
CA LEU A 382 -1.64 -14.15 22.00
C LEU A 382 -3.09 -14.50 21.64
N VAL A 383 -3.29 -15.23 20.54
CA VAL A 383 -4.63 -15.59 20.05
C VAL A 383 -5.30 -16.68 20.87
N LYS A 384 -4.52 -17.54 21.55
CA LYS A 384 -5.07 -18.54 22.50
C LYS A 384 -5.84 -17.90 23.64
N GLN A 385 -5.41 -16.72 24.11
CA GLN A 385 -6.12 -15.98 25.16
C GLN A 385 -7.47 -15.43 24.70
N LEU A 386 -7.71 -15.38 23.39
CA LEU A 386 -8.92 -14.88 22.77
C LEU A 386 -9.83 -16.01 22.27
N ALA A 387 -9.43 -17.27 22.44
CA ALA A 387 -10.24 -18.41 22.04
C ALA A 387 -11.44 -18.61 23.00
N PRO A 388 -12.61 -19.01 22.50
CA PRO A 388 -13.75 -19.38 23.35
C PRO A 388 -13.45 -20.64 24.19
N ALA A 389 -14.05 -20.78 25.37
CA ALA A 389 -13.78 -21.88 26.32
C ALA A 389 -14.18 -23.29 25.82
N VAL A 390 -14.93 -23.40 24.71
CA VAL A 390 -15.44 -24.68 24.18
C VAL A 390 -14.35 -25.49 23.43
N THR A 391 -13.10 -25.00 23.38
CA THR A 391 -11.97 -25.73 22.77
C THR A 391 -11.46 -26.85 23.70
N ASP A 392 -12.29 -27.85 23.98
CA ASP A 392 -11.94 -29.01 24.83
C ASP A 392 -11.58 -30.28 24.03
N TYR A 393 -11.13 -30.09 22.79
CA TYR A 393 -10.48 -31.13 21.99
C TYR A 393 -9.17 -30.54 21.49
N GLY A 394 -8.08 -31.32 21.49
CA GLY A 394 -6.71 -30.91 21.16
C GLY A 394 -6.46 -30.44 19.71
N SER A 395 -7.39 -29.71 19.11
CA SER A 395 -7.32 -29.10 17.78
C SER A 395 -6.63 -27.73 17.89
N GLN A 396 -5.50 -27.55 17.21
CA GLN A 396 -4.87 -26.23 17.08
C GLN A 396 -5.81 -25.26 16.37
N ILE A 397 -5.80 -23.99 16.78
CA ILE A 397 -6.56 -22.93 16.10
C ILE A 397 -5.96 -22.76 14.69
N PRO A 398 -6.74 -22.94 13.61
CA PRO A 398 -6.20 -22.89 12.26
C PRO A 398 -5.77 -21.46 11.90
N PHE A 399 -4.58 -21.35 11.33
CA PHE A 399 -4.12 -20.15 10.65
C PHE A 399 -4.41 -20.28 9.15
N MET A 400 -5.15 -19.31 8.62
CA MET A 400 -5.45 -19.14 7.21
C MET A 400 -4.65 -17.95 6.70
N MET A 401 -4.05 -18.08 5.52
CA MET A 401 -3.32 -16.98 4.88
C MET A 401 -4.13 -16.51 3.66
N VAL A 402 -4.35 -15.20 3.54
CA VAL A 402 -4.95 -14.64 2.34
C VAL A 402 -3.90 -14.66 1.22
N GLU A 403 -4.06 -15.56 0.24
CA GLU A 403 -3.13 -15.66 -0.88
C GLU A 403 -2.89 -14.28 -1.54
N ASP A 404 -1.63 -13.86 -1.52
CA ASP A 404 -1.19 -12.69 -2.28
C ASP A 404 -1.20 -13.13 -3.74
N ALA A 405 -2.25 -12.77 -4.47
CA ALA A 405 -2.44 -13.27 -5.83
C ALA A 405 -1.41 -12.71 -6.81
N LEU A 406 -0.30 -12.10 -6.37
CA LEU A 406 0.75 -11.54 -7.22
C LEU A 406 2.02 -12.39 -7.12
N LYS A 407 2.26 -13.18 -8.15
CA LYS A 407 3.45 -14.03 -8.31
C LYS A 407 4.70 -13.23 -8.65
N GLU A 408 4.57 -12.16 -9.44
CA GLU A 408 5.68 -11.30 -9.85
C GLU A 408 5.18 -9.86 -10.05
N ARG A 409 6.03 -8.87 -9.72
CA ARG A 409 5.79 -7.45 -10.01
C ARG A 409 7.06 -6.79 -10.50
N LYS A 410 6.98 -6.06 -11.61
CA LYS A 410 8.09 -5.33 -12.22
C LYS A 410 7.67 -3.93 -12.62
N ILE A 411 8.27 -2.92 -12.02
CA ILE A 411 8.04 -1.52 -12.42
C ILE A 411 8.66 -1.29 -13.80
N ILE A 412 7.84 -0.80 -14.74
CA ILE A 412 8.21 -0.51 -16.12
C ILE A 412 8.54 0.97 -16.29
N HIS A 413 7.77 1.84 -15.64
CA HIS A 413 7.95 3.28 -15.74
C HIS A 413 7.43 4.00 -14.50
N GLN A 414 8.04 5.13 -14.17
CA GLN A 414 7.57 6.05 -13.15
C GLN A 414 7.71 7.47 -13.69
N VAL A 415 6.65 8.27 -13.51
CA VAL A 415 6.61 9.67 -13.95
C VAL A 415 5.76 10.46 -12.96
N SER A 416 5.91 11.78 -12.91
CA SER A 416 5.01 12.65 -12.15
C SER A 416 4.37 13.67 -13.08
N SER A 417 3.07 13.85 -12.95
CA SER A 417 2.29 14.88 -13.61
C SER A 417 1.96 16.02 -12.66
N ALA A 418 1.85 17.24 -13.19
CA ALA A 418 1.37 18.39 -12.43
C ALA A 418 -0.11 18.26 -12.04
N LEU A 419 -0.91 17.53 -12.83
CA LEU A 419 -2.36 17.35 -12.61
C LEU A 419 -2.64 16.07 -11.82
N THR A 420 -2.05 14.94 -12.23
CA THR A 420 -2.35 13.63 -11.64
C THR A 420 -1.45 13.28 -10.44
N GLY A 421 -0.29 13.93 -10.31
CA GLY A 421 0.73 13.59 -9.32
C GLY A 421 1.64 12.43 -9.79
N PRO A 422 2.30 11.71 -8.87
CA PRO A 422 3.17 10.60 -9.20
C PRO A 422 2.39 9.38 -9.74
N ILE A 423 2.89 8.77 -10.81
CA ILE A 423 2.26 7.70 -11.58
C ILE A 423 3.27 6.55 -11.75
N ILE A 424 2.81 5.32 -11.56
CA ILE A 424 3.58 4.09 -11.76
C ILE A 424 2.92 3.26 -12.86
N ILE A 425 3.75 2.70 -13.75
CA ILE A 425 3.39 1.59 -14.63
C ILE A 425 4.19 0.38 -14.21
N ASP A 426 3.52 -0.73 -13.94
CA ASP A 426 4.16 -2.00 -13.62
C ASP A 426 3.55 -3.17 -14.42
N ASP A 427 4.36 -4.19 -14.68
CA ASP A 427 3.93 -5.49 -15.17
C ASP A 427 3.78 -6.41 -13.96
N VAL A 428 2.64 -7.08 -13.85
CA VAL A 428 2.36 -8.06 -12.81
C VAL A 428 1.97 -9.42 -13.38
N VAL A 429 2.21 -10.44 -12.57
CA VAL A 429 1.77 -11.81 -12.82
C VAL A 429 0.89 -12.24 -11.68
N TYR A 430 -0.33 -12.68 -11.99
CA TYR A 430 -1.20 -13.21 -10.95
C TYR A 430 -0.89 -14.68 -10.66
N ASP A 431 -0.99 -15.09 -9.39
CA ASP A 431 -0.96 -16.50 -9.02
C ASP A 431 -2.30 -17.15 -9.43
N ASN A 432 -2.23 -18.29 -10.11
CA ASN A 432 -3.39 -18.94 -10.73
C ASN A 432 -4.24 -19.65 -9.66
N ALA A 433 -4.96 -18.89 -8.83
CA ALA A 433 -5.93 -19.42 -7.87
C ALA A 433 -7.40 -19.24 -8.31
N ASP A 434 -7.68 -18.38 -9.30
CA ASP A 434 -9.05 -18.21 -9.83
C ASP A 434 -9.29 -18.99 -11.13
N ASN A 435 -10.23 -19.93 -11.05
CA ASN A 435 -10.63 -20.84 -12.13
C ASN A 435 -11.22 -20.13 -13.37
N ASP A 436 -11.54 -18.83 -13.31
CA ASP A 436 -12.22 -18.13 -14.42
C ASP A 436 -11.27 -17.61 -15.52
N ILE A 437 -10.00 -17.33 -15.19
CA ILE A 437 -9.04 -16.75 -16.15
C ILE A 437 -8.19 -17.82 -16.87
N SER A 438 -8.07 -19.02 -16.29
CA SER A 438 -7.22 -20.13 -16.78
C SER A 438 -7.66 -20.77 -18.12
N GLN A 439 -8.81 -20.37 -18.65
CA GLN A 439 -9.39 -20.94 -19.87
C GLN A 439 -9.34 -19.99 -21.10
N ILE A 440 -8.72 -18.80 -20.98
CA ILE A 440 -8.71 -17.76 -22.04
C ILE A 440 -7.52 -17.94 -23.01
N LEU A 441 -6.43 -18.55 -22.56
CA LEU A 441 -5.26 -18.86 -23.38
C LEU A 441 -4.90 -20.34 -23.24
N PRO A 442 -4.34 -20.99 -24.28
CA PRO A 442 -4.01 -22.42 -24.23
C PRO A 442 -3.12 -22.72 -23.01
N SER A 443 -3.70 -23.50 -22.10
CA SER A 443 -3.20 -24.07 -20.85
C SER A 443 -1.67 -24.05 -20.63
N ASN A 444 -1.28 -23.61 -19.42
CA ASN A 444 0.06 -23.59 -18.79
C ASN A 444 0.96 -22.35 -18.96
N ARG A 445 0.41 -21.12 -19.00
CA ARG A 445 1.26 -19.92 -18.83
C ARG A 445 0.65 -18.91 -17.87
N ASP A 446 1.51 -18.38 -17.02
CA ASP A 446 1.27 -17.25 -16.14
C ASP A 446 0.77 -16.04 -16.95
N LEU A 447 -0.44 -15.56 -16.65
CA LEU A 447 -1.00 -14.36 -17.29
C LEU A 447 -0.28 -13.13 -16.77
N ARG A 448 0.15 -12.27 -17.70
CA ARG A 448 0.84 -11.03 -17.38
C ARG A 448 -0.03 -9.85 -17.69
N PHE A 449 -0.10 -8.91 -16.77
CA PHE A 449 -0.88 -7.68 -16.93
C PHE A 449 0.03 -6.48 -16.76
N ARG A 450 -0.24 -5.42 -17.52
CA ARG A 450 0.35 -4.10 -17.30
C ARG A 450 -0.67 -3.21 -16.61
N ARG A 451 -0.26 -2.54 -15.55
CA ARG A 451 -1.14 -1.67 -14.75
C ARG A 451 -0.69 -0.23 -14.82
N LEU A 452 -1.67 0.68 -14.76
CA LEU A 452 -1.48 2.11 -14.54
C LEU A 452 -1.97 2.44 -13.12
N ILE A 453 -1.14 3.07 -12.30
CA ILE A 453 -1.43 3.35 -10.89
C ILE A 453 -1.06 4.80 -10.57
N PHE A 454 -1.99 5.54 -9.96
CA PHE A 454 -1.71 6.88 -9.42
C PHE A 454 -1.29 6.75 -7.95
N GLN A 455 -0.10 7.23 -7.58
CA GLN A 455 0.41 7.04 -6.22
C GLN A 455 -0.33 7.86 -5.15
N ARG A 456 -1.16 8.84 -5.56
CA ARG A 456 -2.10 9.49 -4.64
C ARG A 456 -3.07 8.49 -3.99
N ASN A 457 -3.30 7.35 -4.64
CA ASN A 457 -4.00 6.20 -4.06
C ASN A 457 -3.33 4.90 -4.52
N VAL A 458 -2.21 4.53 -3.88
CA VAL A 458 -1.36 3.37 -4.24
C VAL A 458 -2.13 2.02 -4.23
N TYR A 459 -3.31 1.99 -3.62
CA TYR A 459 -4.15 0.79 -3.49
C TYR A 459 -5.23 0.68 -4.58
N LEU A 460 -5.41 1.71 -5.40
CA LEU A 460 -6.36 1.71 -6.53
C LEU A 460 -5.58 1.58 -7.85
N VAL A 461 -5.79 0.45 -8.53
CA VAL A 461 -5.30 0.26 -9.90
C VAL A 461 -6.26 0.97 -10.86
N GLN A 462 -5.75 1.99 -11.55
CA GLN A 462 -6.56 2.85 -12.42
C GLN A 462 -6.92 2.14 -13.73
N SER A 463 -6.00 1.36 -14.26
CA SER A 463 -6.26 0.54 -15.44
C SER A 463 -5.37 -0.68 -15.45
N GLU A 464 -5.88 -1.76 -16.04
CA GLU A 464 -5.16 -3.01 -16.21
C GLU A 464 -5.36 -3.57 -17.62
N ALA A 465 -4.27 -4.00 -18.23
CA ALA A 465 -4.22 -4.46 -19.61
C ALA A 465 -3.48 -5.79 -19.73
N LEU A 466 -4.08 -6.78 -20.39
CA LEU A 466 -3.46 -8.09 -20.60
C LEU A 466 -2.30 -7.97 -21.60
N LEU A 467 -1.15 -8.58 -21.29
CA LEU A 467 0.01 -8.68 -22.17
C LEU A 467 0.03 -10.02 -22.90
N THR A 468 0.28 -9.99 -24.21
CA THR A 468 0.44 -11.18 -25.06
C THR A 468 1.77 -11.16 -25.80
N ILE A 469 2.19 -12.32 -26.30
CA ILE A 469 3.42 -12.46 -27.09
C ILE A 469 3.07 -12.36 -28.58
N ASP A 470 3.81 -11.53 -29.29
CA ASP A 470 3.60 -11.26 -30.72
C ASP A 470 3.53 -12.56 -31.56
N GLY A 471 2.50 -12.71 -32.40
CA GLY A 471 2.31 -13.84 -33.34
C GLY A 471 1.23 -14.88 -33.00
N MET A 472 0.50 -14.77 -31.88
CA MET A 472 -0.64 -15.67 -31.58
C MET A 472 -1.98 -15.19 -32.13
N ALA A 473 -2.17 -13.88 -32.35
CA ALA A 473 -3.42 -13.32 -32.89
C ALA A 473 -3.72 -13.77 -34.35
N SER A 474 -2.71 -14.23 -35.09
CA SER A 474 -2.83 -14.63 -36.50
C SER A 474 -2.97 -16.15 -36.72
N ALA A 475 -2.93 -16.98 -35.67
CA ALA A 475 -2.89 -18.45 -35.81
C ALA A 475 -4.27 -19.14 -35.77
N ALA A 476 -5.37 -18.41 -35.54
CA ALA A 476 -6.72 -18.97 -35.51
C ALA A 476 -7.30 -19.28 -36.90
N ASN A 477 -6.65 -18.84 -37.99
CA ASN A 477 -7.11 -19.04 -39.36
C ASN A 477 -6.24 -20.08 -40.09
N ASN A 478 -6.47 -21.38 -39.83
CA ASN A 478 -6.39 -22.50 -40.80
C ASN A 478 -6.26 -23.87 -40.10
N PRO A 479 -7.35 -24.65 -39.97
CA PRO A 479 -7.25 -26.03 -39.51
C PRO A 479 -7.03 -26.96 -40.71
N SER A 480 -5.83 -26.99 -41.29
CA SER A 480 -5.43 -28.12 -42.16
C SER A 480 -3.93 -28.19 -42.42
N ARG A 481 -3.25 -29.03 -41.63
CA ARG A 481 -2.29 -30.06 -42.07
C ARG A 481 -1.50 -30.54 -40.86
N ALA A 482 -2.08 -31.53 -40.19
CA ALA A 482 -1.29 -32.44 -39.39
C ALA A 482 -0.43 -33.25 -40.35
N ASP A 483 0.89 -33.09 -40.28
CA ASP A 483 1.80 -34.10 -40.82
C ASP A 483 2.90 -34.45 -39.83
N LYS A 484 2.99 -35.76 -39.63
CA LYS A 484 3.88 -36.48 -38.73
C LYS A 484 5.34 -36.29 -39.16
N LYS A 485 6.24 -36.09 -38.20
CA LYS A 485 7.54 -36.77 -38.20
C LYS A 485 8.16 -36.86 -36.81
N SER A 486 8.64 -38.06 -36.53
CA SER A 486 9.14 -38.55 -35.26
C SER A 486 10.68 -38.61 -35.24
N LYS A 487 11.21 -38.53 -34.02
CA LYS A 487 12.49 -39.05 -33.49
C LYS A 487 13.84 -38.30 -33.75
N SER A 488 14.36 -37.86 -32.60
CA SER A 488 15.76 -37.93 -32.10
C SER A 488 16.85 -37.03 -32.72
N LYS A 489 17.45 -36.16 -31.88
CA LYS A 489 18.84 -36.29 -31.42
C LYS A 489 19.31 -35.10 -30.55
N LYS A 490 20.01 -35.47 -29.47
CA LYS A 490 21.18 -34.87 -28.81
C LYS A 490 21.11 -33.44 -28.23
N TRP A 491 21.28 -33.44 -26.91
CA TRP A 491 21.84 -32.38 -26.08
C TRP A 491 23.13 -31.82 -26.69
N GLY A 492 23.09 -30.53 -27.02
CA GLY A 492 24.24 -29.75 -27.47
C GLY A 492 23.96 -28.29 -27.11
N SER A 493 24.84 -27.71 -26.30
CA SER A 493 24.83 -26.30 -25.92
C SER A 493 24.83 -25.41 -27.16
N GLN A 494 23.66 -24.90 -27.51
CA GLN A 494 23.51 -23.71 -28.35
C GLN A 494 22.81 -22.67 -27.49
N ARG A 495 23.57 -21.64 -27.10
CA ARG A 495 23.02 -20.34 -26.75
C ARG A 495 22.11 -19.91 -27.91
N SER A 496 20.81 -20.15 -27.77
CA SER A 496 19.83 -19.59 -28.68
C SER A 496 19.83 -18.08 -28.45
N ASN A 497 20.16 -17.34 -29.50
CA ASN A 497 19.74 -15.96 -29.64
C ASN A 497 18.22 -15.92 -29.45
N GLU A 498 17.77 -15.66 -28.23
CA GLU A 498 16.42 -15.17 -27.98
C GLU A 498 16.34 -13.80 -28.65
N SER A 499 15.85 -13.79 -29.88
CA SER A 499 15.21 -12.60 -30.42
C SER A 499 14.22 -12.12 -29.36
N LYS A 500 14.43 -10.92 -28.83
CA LYS A 500 13.52 -10.25 -27.89
C LYS A 500 12.09 -10.39 -28.42
N ARG A 501 11.32 -11.33 -27.87
CA ARG A 501 9.89 -11.43 -28.14
C ARG A 501 9.26 -10.22 -27.49
N SER A 502 8.78 -9.27 -28.30
CA SER A 502 8.11 -8.08 -27.80
C SER A 502 6.76 -8.50 -27.21
N LEU A 503 6.51 -8.10 -25.96
CA LEU A 503 5.18 -8.20 -25.38
C LEU A 503 4.32 -7.07 -25.93
N THR A 504 3.08 -7.36 -26.29
CA THR A 504 2.11 -6.40 -26.81
C THR A 504 0.83 -6.43 -25.98
N ILE A 505 0.12 -5.30 -25.93
CA ILE A 505 -1.12 -5.16 -25.19
C ILE A 505 -2.25 -5.82 -25.99
N PHE A 506 -3.10 -6.58 -25.33
CA PHE A 506 -4.26 -7.24 -25.93
C PHE A 506 -5.54 -6.45 -25.63
N HIS A 507 -5.92 -5.58 -26.58
CA HIS A 507 -7.09 -4.71 -26.45
C HIS A 507 -8.44 -5.43 -26.63
N ASP A 508 -8.45 -6.69 -27.04
CA ASP A 508 -9.67 -7.51 -27.17
C ASP A 508 -10.13 -8.11 -25.82
N TYR A 509 -9.50 -7.72 -24.71
CA TYR A 509 -9.82 -8.15 -23.35
C TYR A 509 -9.90 -6.96 -22.39
N LEU A 510 -10.92 -6.97 -21.52
CA LEU A 510 -11.11 -6.00 -20.44
C LEU A 510 -10.92 -6.71 -19.10
N ALA A 511 -9.92 -6.28 -18.32
CA ALA A 511 -9.60 -6.90 -17.04
C ALA A 511 -10.62 -6.59 -15.95
N SER A 512 -11.13 -5.36 -15.91
CA SER A 512 -12.12 -4.94 -14.91
C SER A 512 -13.54 -5.30 -15.33
N THR A 513 -14.30 -5.94 -14.44
CA THR A 513 -15.68 -6.39 -14.69
C THR A 513 -16.65 -5.22 -14.93
N TYR A 514 -16.40 -4.06 -14.33
CA TYR A 514 -17.20 -2.86 -14.57
C TYR A 514 -17.09 -2.33 -16.01
N HIS A 515 -15.98 -2.54 -16.72
CA HIS A 515 -15.89 -2.18 -18.13
C HIS A 515 -16.91 -2.97 -18.97
N SER A 516 -17.07 -4.27 -18.72
CA SER A 516 -18.12 -5.08 -19.34
C SER A 516 -19.51 -4.59 -18.95
N GLY A 517 -19.68 -4.13 -17.70
CA GLY A 517 -20.90 -3.48 -17.24
C GLY A 517 -21.24 -2.20 -18.00
N ILE A 518 -20.27 -1.33 -18.28
CA ILE A 518 -20.46 -0.09 -19.07
C ILE A 518 -21.00 -0.45 -20.45
N LEU A 519 -20.38 -1.43 -21.12
CA LEU A 519 -20.79 -1.87 -22.46
C LEU A 519 -22.15 -2.57 -22.45
N SER A 520 -22.52 -3.21 -21.36
CA SER A 520 -23.84 -3.87 -21.25
C SER A 520 -25.01 -2.88 -21.36
N GLY A 521 -24.79 -1.61 -20.98
CA GLY A 521 -25.77 -0.53 -21.11
C GLY A 521 -26.18 -0.21 -22.55
N PHE A 522 -25.36 -0.56 -23.54
CA PHE A 522 -25.69 -0.36 -24.96
C PHE A 522 -26.93 -1.17 -25.38
N MET A 523 -27.31 -2.18 -24.58
CA MET A 523 -28.58 -2.89 -24.69
C MET A 523 -29.77 -1.93 -24.67
N LEU A 524 -29.71 -0.86 -23.86
CA LEU A 524 -30.81 0.09 -23.68
C LEU A 524 -31.13 0.91 -24.94
N ILE A 525 -30.20 0.95 -25.90
CA ILE A 525 -30.35 1.63 -27.20
C ILE A 525 -30.08 0.68 -28.38
N SER A 526 -30.12 -0.64 -28.17
CA SER A 526 -29.69 -1.63 -29.16
C SER A 526 -30.44 -1.55 -30.49
N SER A 527 -31.75 -1.25 -30.47
CA SER A 527 -32.53 -1.03 -31.68
C SER A 527 -32.06 0.18 -32.49
N TYR A 528 -31.64 1.25 -31.82
CA TYR A 528 -31.07 2.43 -32.49
C TYR A 528 -29.70 2.08 -33.08
N LEU A 529 -28.84 1.40 -32.32
CA LEU A 529 -27.53 0.94 -32.80
C LEU A 529 -27.64 0.01 -34.01
N GLU A 530 -28.60 -0.91 -34.01
CA GLU A 530 -28.87 -1.82 -35.15
C GLU A 530 -29.32 -1.05 -36.40
N THR A 531 -30.12 0.00 -36.21
CA THR A 531 -30.56 0.89 -37.30
C THR A 531 -29.37 1.66 -37.89
N MET A 532 -28.53 2.27 -37.05
CA MET A 532 -27.35 3.02 -37.48
C MET A 532 -26.34 2.12 -38.19
N ALA A 533 -26.05 0.94 -37.63
CA ALA A 533 -25.17 -0.04 -38.23
C ALA A 533 -25.70 -0.54 -39.59
N SER A 534 -27.01 -0.79 -39.70
CA SER A 534 -27.64 -1.23 -40.96
C SER A 534 -27.68 -0.14 -42.03
N ALA A 535 -27.79 1.12 -41.62
CA ALA A 535 -27.74 2.28 -42.51
C ALA A 535 -26.30 2.64 -42.96
N GLY A 536 -25.29 2.05 -42.31
CA GLY A 536 -23.88 2.40 -42.54
C GLY A 536 -23.48 3.75 -41.92
N ASN A 537 -24.28 4.27 -40.98
CA ASN A 537 -23.97 5.50 -40.24
C ASN A 537 -23.12 5.18 -39.01
N GLY A 538 -22.22 6.09 -38.66
CA GLY A 538 -21.41 5.97 -37.45
C GLY A 538 -22.22 6.29 -36.20
N VAL A 539 -21.91 5.66 -35.07
CA VAL A 539 -22.45 6.04 -33.74
C VAL A 539 -21.37 6.80 -33.00
N ARG A 540 -21.63 8.07 -32.68
CA ARG A 540 -20.65 8.94 -32.00
C ARG A 540 -20.61 8.63 -30.50
N THR A 541 -19.51 8.05 -30.05
CA THR A 541 -19.29 7.60 -28.67
C THR A 541 -18.16 8.40 -28.03
N VAL A 542 -18.48 9.21 -27.03
CA VAL A 542 -17.50 10.00 -26.28
C VAL A 542 -17.20 9.32 -24.95
N VAL A 543 -15.91 9.15 -24.63
CA VAL A 543 -15.44 8.61 -23.35
C VAL A 543 -14.61 9.67 -22.63
N ILE A 544 -15.11 10.20 -21.51
CA ILE A 544 -14.38 11.14 -20.67
C ILE A 544 -13.63 10.36 -19.60
N GLY A 545 -12.32 10.57 -19.54
CA GLY A 545 -11.37 9.76 -18.78
C GLY A 545 -10.75 8.69 -19.68
N LEU A 546 -9.47 8.84 -20.03
CA LEU A 546 -8.79 7.89 -20.90
C LEU A 546 -8.21 6.70 -20.12
N GLY A 547 -7.59 6.98 -18.97
CA GLY A 547 -6.79 6.00 -18.24
C GLY A 547 -5.71 5.38 -19.15
N ALA A 548 -5.59 4.05 -19.17
CA ALA A 548 -4.71 3.35 -20.11
C ALA A 548 -5.28 3.24 -21.54
N GLY A 549 -6.49 3.74 -21.81
CA GLY A 549 -7.14 3.69 -23.12
C GLY A 549 -7.82 2.35 -23.45
N MET A 550 -8.10 1.52 -22.45
CA MET A 550 -8.67 0.18 -22.68
C MET A 550 -10.13 0.22 -23.18
N ILE A 551 -11.00 1.06 -22.58
CA ILE A 551 -12.40 1.17 -23.02
C ILE A 551 -12.50 1.67 -24.46
N PRO A 552 -11.85 2.78 -24.87
CA PRO A 552 -11.95 3.26 -26.25
C PRO A 552 -11.37 2.27 -27.28
N MET A 553 -10.24 1.63 -26.98
CA MET A 553 -9.64 0.62 -27.87
C MET A 553 -10.53 -0.62 -28.03
N PHE A 554 -11.15 -1.08 -26.94
CA PHE A 554 -12.07 -2.22 -26.98
C PHE A 554 -13.37 -1.87 -27.74
N LEU A 555 -13.95 -0.69 -27.52
CA LEU A 555 -15.12 -0.21 -28.26
C LEU A 555 -14.84 -0.13 -29.77
N HIS A 556 -13.69 0.47 -30.15
CA HIS A 556 -13.25 0.54 -31.54
C HIS A 556 -13.18 -0.85 -32.19
N GLY A 557 -12.58 -1.82 -31.49
CA GLY A 557 -12.40 -3.18 -31.97
C GLY A 557 -13.70 -4.01 -32.02
N CYS A 558 -14.52 -3.95 -30.98
CA CYS A 558 -15.72 -4.78 -30.84
C CYS A 558 -16.96 -4.19 -31.54
N LEU A 559 -17.05 -2.87 -31.75
CA LEU A 559 -18.17 -2.20 -32.43
C LEU A 559 -17.65 -1.37 -33.63
N PRO A 560 -17.52 -1.97 -34.83
CA PRO A 560 -16.84 -1.34 -35.98
C PRO A 560 -17.54 -0.11 -36.56
N PHE A 561 -18.82 0.11 -36.19
CA PHE A 561 -19.62 1.26 -36.59
C PHE A 561 -19.53 2.42 -35.59
N THR A 562 -18.76 2.30 -34.50
CA THR A 562 -18.57 3.41 -33.55
C THR A 562 -17.48 4.37 -34.02
N LEU A 563 -17.73 5.66 -33.82
CA LEU A 563 -16.79 6.77 -33.91
C LEU A 563 -16.46 7.19 -32.48
N VAL A 564 -15.30 6.78 -31.99
CA VAL A 564 -14.90 6.91 -30.60
C VAL A 564 -14.02 8.14 -30.39
N GLU A 565 -14.43 9.02 -29.49
CA GLU A 565 -13.66 10.19 -29.07
C GLU A 565 -13.36 10.08 -27.58
N ALA A 566 -12.10 9.86 -27.22
CA ALA A 566 -11.66 9.90 -25.83
C ALA A 566 -11.29 11.33 -25.43
N VAL A 567 -11.66 11.77 -24.23
CA VAL A 567 -11.30 13.08 -23.68
C VAL A 567 -10.50 12.89 -22.40
N GLU A 568 -9.29 13.42 -22.37
CA GLU A 568 -8.37 13.29 -21.24
C GLU A 568 -7.84 14.67 -20.85
N LEU A 569 -7.89 14.97 -19.55
CA LEU A 569 -7.43 16.25 -19.03
C LEU A 569 -5.90 16.31 -19.02
N ASP A 570 -5.23 15.20 -18.70
CA ASP A 570 -3.80 15.16 -18.48
C ASP A 570 -3.02 14.66 -19.72
N PRO A 571 -2.23 15.53 -20.39
CA PRO A 571 -1.42 15.11 -21.55
C PRO A 571 -0.43 13.99 -21.23
N ILE A 572 0.03 13.87 -19.98
CA ILE A 572 0.95 12.80 -19.59
C ILE A 572 0.22 11.46 -19.65
N ILE A 573 -1.04 11.38 -19.21
CA ILE A 573 -1.84 10.14 -19.31
C ILE A 573 -2.02 9.73 -20.77
N VAL A 574 -2.28 10.67 -21.67
CA VAL A 574 -2.34 10.40 -23.12
C VAL A 574 -1.02 9.84 -23.64
N SER A 575 0.12 10.41 -23.24
CA SER A 575 1.43 9.88 -23.64
C SER A 575 1.68 8.47 -23.10
N LEU A 576 1.32 8.21 -21.84
CA LEU A 576 1.48 6.89 -21.24
C LEU A 576 0.60 5.83 -21.92
N ALA A 577 -0.65 6.17 -22.25
CA ALA A 577 -1.56 5.28 -22.98
C ALA A 577 -0.98 4.88 -24.35
N LYS A 578 -0.38 5.83 -25.06
CA LYS A 578 0.26 5.60 -26.37
C LYS A 578 1.55 4.77 -26.24
N ASP A 579 2.42 5.15 -25.31
CA ASP A 579 3.79 4.60 -25.20
C ASP A 579 3.83 3.23 -24.54
N TYR A 580 2.96 2.97 -23.56
CA TYR A 580 3.02 1.77 -22.72
C TYR A 580 1.81 0.85 -22.87
N PHE A 581 0.64 1.38 -23.26
CA PHE A 581 -0.61 0.63 -23.39
C PHE A 581 -1.07 0.43 -24.84
N GLY A 582 -0.29 0.92 -25.81
CA GLY A 582 -0.53 0.67 -27.23
C GLY A 582 -1.78 1.36 -27.77
N PHE A 583 -2.28 2.42 -27.12
CA PHE A 583 -3.37 3.24 -27.63
C PHE A 583 -3.00 3.84 -28.99
N ARG A 584 -3.89 3.71 -29.99
CA ARG A 584 -3.64 4.18 -31.36
C ARG A 584 -4.87 4.87 -31.93
N GLU A 585 -4.67 6.07 -32.44
CA GLU A 585 -5.70 6.83 -33.14
C GLU A 585 -5.76 6.46 -34.61
N ASP A 586 -6.94 6.55 -35.20
CA ASP A 586 -7.18 6.42 -36.64
C ASP A 586 -8.40 7.24 -37.09
N GLY A 587 -8.98 6.89 -38.24
CA GLY A 587 -10.16 7.59 -38.76
C GLY A 587 -11.41 7.47 -37.88
N ARG A 588 -11.49 6.47 -36.99
CA ARG A 588 -12.66 6.19 -36.13
C ARG A 588 -12.38 6.33 -34.64
N LEU A 589 -11.12 6.36 -34.20
CA LEU A 589 -10.75 6.60 -32.80
C LEU A 589 -9.80 7.79 -32.69
N ARG A 590 -10.15 8.76 -31.86
CA ARG A 590 -9.34 9.95 -31.57
C ARG A 590 -9.27 10.22 -30.06
N VAL A 591 -8.22 10.93 -29.64
CA VAL A 591 -8.11 11.47 -28.28
C VAL A 591 -7.98 12.99 -28.30
N HIS A 592 -8.73 13.66 -27.43
CA HIS A 592 -8.70 15.09 -27.21
C HIS A 592 -8.10 15.38 -25.84
N THR A 593 -6.98 16.10 -25.81
CA THR A 593 -6.41 16.58 -24.55
C THR A 593 -7.07 17.90 -24.14
N THR A 594 -8.13 17.82 -23.34
CA THR A 594 -8.95 18.97 -22.92
C THR A 594 -9.77 18.62 -21.68
N ASP A 595 -10.30 19.63 -21.00
CA ASP A 595 -11.29 19.44 -19.94
C ASP A 595 -12.59 18.84 -20.50
N GLY A 596 -13.05 17.73 -19.91
CA GLY A 596 -14.28 17.05 -20.29
C GLY A 596 -15.55 17.88 -20.06
N LEU A 597 -15.58 18.73 -19.02
CA LEU A 597 -16.69 19.64 -18.75
C LEU A 597 -16.80 20.68 -19.88
N GLU A 598 -15.66 21.28 -20.26
CA GLU A 598 -15.60 22.27 -21.34
C GLU A 598 -15.93 21.63 -22.71
N PHE A 599 -15.45 20.41 -22.95
CA PHE A 599 -15.75 19.67 -24.17
C PHE A 599 -17.25 19.44 -24.33
N VAL A 600 -17.93 18.90 -23.32
CA VAL A 600 -19.38 18.64 -23.37
C VAL A 600 -20.16 19.93 -23.55
N LYS A 601 -19.77 21.00 -22.84
CA LYS A 601 -20.40 22.31 -22.97
C LYS A 601 -20.30 22.87 -24.39
N LYS A 602 -19.12 22.82 -25.03
CA LYS A 602 -18.93 23.27 -26.42
C LYS A 602 -19.79 22.49 -27.42
N VAL A 603 -19.94 21.18 -27.21
CA VAL A 603 -20.82 20.34 -28.04
C VAL A 603 -22.29 20.73 -27.83
N ALA A 604 -22.71 20.95 -26.58
CA ALA A 604 -24.07 21.40 -26.25
C ALA A 604 -24.40 22.75 -26.90
N GLU A 605 -23.50 23.73 -26.82
CA GLU A 605 -23.65 25.05 -27.45
C GLU A 605 -23.73 24.93 -28.99
N SER A 606 -22.89 24.09 -29.59
CA SER A 606 -22.86 23.85 -31.04
C SER A 606 -24.11 23.13 -31.57
N ALA A 607 -24.76 22.32 -30.74
CA ALA A 607 -26.01 21.64 -31.05
C ALA A 607 -27.22 22.60 -31.07
N HIS A 608 -27.18 23.69 -30.28
CA HIS A 608 -28.25 24.70 -30.18
C HIS A 608 -27.99 25.95 -31.05
N GLY A 609 -26.73 26.21 -31.41
CA GLY A 609 -26.31 27.34 -32.24
C GLY A 609 -26.43 27.05 -33.74
N GLY A 610 -27.57 27.39 -34.33
CA GLY A 610 -27.70 27.51 -35.77
C GLY A 610 -27.20 28.88 -36.25
N LYS A 611 -25.88 29.01 -36.55
CA LYS A 611 -25.29 29.84 -37.64
C LYS A 611 -23.76 30.00 -37.49
N GLU A 612 -23.11 29.71 -38.62
CA GLU A 612 -21.91 30.32 -39.25
C GLU A 612 -20.63 30.62 -38.44
N ASP A 613 -19.52 30.26 -39.08
CA ASP A 613 -18.12 30.63 -38.87
C ASP A 613 -17.31 29.91 -37.78
N ASP A 614 -16.90 28.66 -38.07
CA ASP A 614 -15.54 28.23 -37.71
C ASP A 614 -14.96 27.30 -38.79
N GLU A 615 -13.91 27.77 -39.47
CA GLU A 615 -13.28 27.18 -40.68
C GLU A 615 -12.38 25.96 -40.38
N LEU A 616 -12.52 25.31 -39.22
CA LEU A 616 -11.55 24.31 -38.74
C LEU A 616 -12.00 22.85 -38.74
N LEU A 617 -13.20 22.52 -39.25
CA LEU A 617 -13.66 21.13 -39.37
C LEU A 617 -14.25 20.86 -40.76
N SER A 618 -13.37 20.70 -41.75
CA SER A 618 -13.75 20.18 -43.06
C SER A 618 -14.02 18.67 -43.01
N SER A 619 -15.12 18.27 -43.65
CA SER A 619 -15.52 16.94 -44.14
C SER A 619 -16.18 15.95 -43.17
N SER A 620 -17.42 16.23 -42.76
CA SER A 620 -18.62 15.45 -43.11
C SER A 620 -19.81 15.95 -42.29
N SER A 621 -20.89 16.32 -42.97
CA SER A 621 -22.08 16.95 -42.40
C SER A 621 -22.99 15.97 -41.63
N LEU A 622 -22.43 14.96 -40.97
CA LEU A 622 -23.15 13.99 -40.14
C LEU A 622 -22.75 14.15 -38.67
N GLU A 623 -23.72 14.68 -37.92
CA GLU A 623 -23.95 14.50 -36.48
C GLU A 623 -23.11 15.34 -35.50
N LYS A 624 -23.57 16.57 -35.27
CA LYS A 624 -23.09 17.50 -34.22
C LYS A 624 -23.29 17.01 -32.78
N VAL A 625 -24.06 15.94 -32.55
CA VAL A 625 -24.54 15.50 -31.24
C VAL A 625 -23.90 14.17 -30.82
N ILE A 626 -23.90 13.86 -29.54
CA ILE A 626 -23.30 12.64 -28.98
C ILE A 626 -24.37 11.54 -28.84
N ASP A 627 -24.12 10.34 -29.34
CA ASP A 627 -25.06 9.22 -29.18
C ASP A 627 -24.81 8.45 -27.89
N VAL A 628 -23.54 8.27 -27.53
CA VAL A 628 -23.17 7.63 -26.27
C VAL A 628 -22.13 8.49 -25.56
N LEU A 629 -22.44 8.92 -24.33
CA LEU A 629 -21.52 9.67 -23.48
C LEU A 629 -21.18 8.83 -22.25
N ILE A 630 -19.91 8.46 -22.10
CA ILE A 630 -19.40 7.66 -20.98
C ILE A 630 -18.50 8.57 -20.13
N VAL A 631 -18.75 8.61 -18.82
CA VAL A 631 -17.91 9.29 -17.84
C VAL A 631 -17.28 8.26 -16.91
N ASP A 632 -15.96 8.15 -16.99
CA ASP A 632 -15.12 7.27 -16.17
C ASP A 632 -13.90 8.05 -15.67
N VAL A 633 -14.16 9.06 -14.84
CA VAL A 633 -13.17 10.02 -14.36
C VAL A 633 -12.99 9.88 -12.85
N ASP A 634 -11.82 9.42 -12.41
CA ASP A 634 -11.48 9.32 -10.99
C ASP A 634 -11.50 10.71 -10.30
N SER A 635 -11.95 10.73 -9.04
CA SER A 635 -11.99 11.94 -8.20
C SER A 635 -10.61 12.21 -7.60
N ASP A 636 -10.16 13.47 -7.64
CA ASP A 636 -8.94 13.92 -6.98
C ASP A 636 -9.16 14.34 -5.52
N ASP A 637 -10.42 14.42 -5.07
CA ASP A 637 -10.81 14.78 -3.70
C ASP A 637 -11.25 13.55 -2.90
N PRO A 638 -10.35 12.94 -2.10
CA PRO A 638 -10.68 11.79 -1.25
C PRO A 638 -11.66 12.14 -0.12
N SER A 639 -11.86 13.43 0.20
CA SER A 639 -12.76 13.87 1.28
C SER A 639 -14.23 13.94 0.86
N SER A 640 -14.50 13.97 -0.46
CA SER A 640 -15.85 14.10 -1.02
C SER A 640 -16.76 12.89 -0.77
N GLY A 641 -16.18 11.72 -0.43
CA GLY A 641 -16.91 10.45 -0.32
C GLY A 641 -17.37 9.86 -1.66
N LEU A 642 -17.13 10.56 -2.77
CA LEU A 642 -17.40 10.14 -4.15
C LEU A 642 -16.06 9.93 -4.86
N SER A 643 -15.70 8.66 -5.10
CA SER A 643 -14.41 8.30 -5.70
C SER A 643 -14.46 8.34 -7.22
N CYS A 644 -15.59 7.99 -7.82
CA CYS A 644 -15.82 8.13 -9.26
C CYS A 644 -17.32 8.41 -9.50
N PRO A 645 -17.70 9.35 -10.36
CA PRO A 645 -16.83 10.29 -11.04
C PRO A 645 -16.37 11.42 -10.10
N ALA A 646 -15.44 12.29 -10.55
CA ALA A 646 -15.24 13.58 -9.89
C ALA A 646 -16.59 14.35 -9.79
N SER A 647 -16.83 15.00 -8.65
CA SER A 647 -18.16 15.54 -8.27
C SER A 647 -18.75 16.50 -9.30
N SER A 648 -17.91 17.27 -9.99
CA SER A 648 -18.29 18.19 -11.06
C SER A 648 -19.05 17.51 -12.22
N PHE A 649 -18.80 16.23 -12.49
CA PHE A 649 -19.46 15.46 -13.56
C PHE A 649 -20.85 14.91 -13.17
N VAL A 650 -21.30 15.15 -11.93
CA VAL A 650 -22.64 14.79 -11.46
C VAL A 650 -23.39 15.98 -10.89
N GLU A 651 -22.85 17.19 -11.08
CA GLU A 651 -23.56 18.43 -10.79
C GLU A 651 -24.62 18.74 -11.84
N GLU A 652 -25.70 19.40 -11.40
CA GLU A 652 -26.89 19.66 -12.24
C GLU A 652 -26.54 20.47 -13.49
N THR A 653 -25.56 21.38 -13.41
CA THR A 653 -25.07 22.15 -14.56
C THR A 653 -24.47 21.24 -15.64
N PHE A 654 -23.56 20.34 -15.26
CA PHE A 654 -22.94 19.41 -16.19
C PHE A 654 -23.98 18.42 -16.74
N LEU A 655 -24.86 17.89 -15.91
CA LEU A 655 -25.90 16.95 -16.35
C LEU A 655 -26.81 17.58 -17.42
N ASN A 656 -27.15 18.87 -17.28
CA ASN A 656 -27.91 19.60 -18.29
C ASN A 656 -27.12 19.77 -19.59
N ASP A 657 -25.84 20.14 -19.52
CA ASP A 657 -24.97 20.24 -20.70
C ASP A 657 -24.81 18.88 -21.40
N ALA A 658 -24.64 17.80 -20.63
CA ALA A 658 -24.60 16.43 -21.12
C ALA A 658 -25.89 16.09 -21.88
N ARG A 659 -27.06 16.29 -21.28
CA ARG A 659 -28.36 16.06 -21.95
C ARG A 659 -28.51 16.91 -23.22
N ALA A 660 -28.07 18.16 -23.20
CA ALA A 660 -28.14 19.09 -24.33
C ALA A 660 -27.21 18.69 -25.49
N SER A 661 -26.05 18.09 -25.19
CA SER A 661 -25.07 17.62 -26.18
C SER A 661 -25.47 16.33 -26.91
N MET A 662 -26.43 15.58 -26.37
CA MET A 662 -26.76 14.22 -26.85
C MET A 662 -27.86 14.16 -27.92
N SER A 663 -27.86 13.10 -28.74
CA SER A 663 -28.95 12.79 -29.67
C SER A 663 -30.21 12.33 -28.92
N ASP A 664 -31.38 12.37 -29.56
CA ASP A 664 -32.66 12.05 -28.90
C ASP A 664 -32.73 10.61 -28.38
N GLN A 665 -31.98 9.68 -28.99
CA GLN A 665 -31.82 8.29 -28.55
C GLN A 665 -30.55 8.07 -27.73
N GLY A 666 -29.94 9.15 -27.23
CA GLY A 666 -28.64 9.11 -26.60
C GLY A 666 -28.61 8.38 -25.25
N LEU A 667 -27.51 7.67 -25.01
CA LEU A 667 -27.21 6.94 -23.78
C LEU A 667 -26.09 7.63 -22.99
N PHE A 668 -26.39 8.05 -21.77
CA PHE A 668 -25.41 8.58 -20.82
C PHE A 668 -25.04 7.49 -19.83
N VAL A 669 -23.74 7.24 -19.62
CA VAL A 669 -23.22 6.20 -18.74
C VAL A 669 -22.23 6.81 -17.76
N VAL A 670 -22.41 6.54 -16.48
CA VAL A 670 -21.53 7.01 -15.41
C VAL A 670 -21.10 5.83 -14.56
N ASN A 671 -19.80 5.68 -14.36
CA ASN A 671 -19.25 4.79 -13.35
C ASN A 671 -19.37 5.46 -11.97
N LEU A 672 -20.27 4.99 -11.11
CA LEU A 672 -20.52 5.56 -9.79
C LEU A 672 -19.87 4.71 -8.70
N VAL A 673 -18.77 5.21 -8.15
CA VAL A 673 -18.02 4.62 -7.04
C VAL A 673 -18.13 5.55 -5.84
N SER A 674 -18.95 5.17 -4.87
CA SER A 674 -19.03 5.84 -3.56
C SER A 674 -19.28 4.79 -2.49
N ARG A 675 -18.73 5.02 -1.30
CA ARG A 675 -19.02 4.19 -0.12
C ARG A 675 -20.24 4.69 0.66
N SER A 676 -20.72 5.90 0.36
CA SER A 676 -21.85 6.51 1.06
C SER A 676 -23.15 6.29 0.27
N ALA A 677 -24.07 5.53 0.85
CA ALA A 677 -25.41 5.34 0.27
C ALA A 677 -26.13 6.67 0.04
N SER A 678 -26.00 7.63 0.97
CA SER A 678 -26.60 8.96 0.82
C SER A 678 -26.01 9.77 -0.34
N ILE A 679 -24.71 9.63 -0.63
CA ILE A 679 -24.08 10.28 -1.78
C ILE A 679 -24.60 9.64 -3.08
N LYS A 680 -24.67 8.31 -3.14
CA LYS A 680 -25.26 7.60 -4.29
C LYS A 680 -26.69 8.06 -4.56
N GLU A 681 -27.52 8.09 -3.52
CA GLU A 681 -28.91 8.55 -3.60
C GLU A 681 -29.00 10.02 -4.04
N ALA A 682 -28.12 10.90 -3.56
CA ALA A 682 -28.08 12.29 -3.96
C ALA A 682 -27.70 12.46 -5.44
N VAL A 683 -26.72 11.69 -5.94
CA VAL A 683 -26.34 11.68 -7.36
C VAL A 683 -27.50 11.18 -8.22
N ILE A 684 -28.11 10.04 -7.86
CA ILE A 684 -29.27 9.48 -8.58
C ILE A 684 -30.44 10.48 -8.58
N SER A 685 -30.70 11.16 -7.45
CA SER A 685 -31.74 12.18 -7.34
C SER A 685 -31.49 13.37 -8.28
N ARG A 686 -30.25 13.86 -8.39
CA ARG A 686 -29.87 14.91 -9.33
C ARG A 686 -30.04 14.46 -10.78
N MET A 687 -29.58 13.25 -11.12
CA MET A 687 -29.72 12.70 -12.46
C MET A 687 -31.20 12.52 -12.85
N LYS A 688 -32.08 12.12 -11.92
CA LYS A 688 -33.54 12.02 -12.13
C LYS A 688 -34.24 13.35 -12.42
N LYS A 689 -33.67 14.49 -12.01
CA LYS A 689 -34.21 15.81 -12.38
C LYS A 689 -33.98 16.13 -13.86
N VAL A 690 -32.91 15.58 -14.44
CA VAL A 690 -32.45 15.89 -15.80
C VAL A 690 -32.85 14.80 -16.80
N PHE A 691 -32.82 13.54 -16.41
CA PHE A 691 -33.14 12.39 -17.24
C PHE A 691 -34.40 11.67 -16.75
N ASN A 692 -35.27 11.32 -17.69
CA ASN A 692 -36.57 10.72 -17.39
C ASN A 692 -36.46 9.24 -17.05
N HIS A 693 -35.48 8.54 -17.63
CA HIS A 693 -35.28 7.11 -17.46
C HIS A 693 -33.86 6.83 -17.01
N LEU A 694 -33.73 6.25 -15.81
CA LEU A 694 -32.46 5.82 -15.24
C LEU A 694 -32.49 4.33 -14.95
N TYR A 695 -31.37 3.68 -15.23
CA TYR A 695 -31.10 2.29 -14.93
C TYR A 695 -29.81 2.19 -14.13
N SER A 696 -29.68 1.15 -13.32
CA SER A 696 -28.44 0.83 -12.64
C SER A 696 -28.06 -0.62 -12.82
N LEU A 697 -26.75 -0.85 -12.75
CA LEU A 697 -26.13 -2.16 -12.70
C LEU A 697 -25.19 -2.18 -11.49
N GLN A 698 -25.53 -3.00 -10.51
CA GLN A 698 -24.67 -3.31 -9.39
C GLN A 698 -23.95 -4.63 -9.66
N LEU A 699 -22.62 -4.62 -9.63
CA LEU A 699 -21.81 -5.81 -9.82
C LEU A 699 -21.56 -6.47 -8.45
N GLU A 700 -21.83 -7.77 -8.34
CA GLU A 700 -21.86 -8.54 -7.07
C GLU A 700 -20.52 -8.56 -6.29
N GLN A 701 -19.43 -8.13 -6.92
CA GLN A 701 -18.07 -8.17 -6.36
C GLN A 701 -17.37 -6.80 -6.34
N ASP A 702 -18.06 -5.72 -6.73
CA ASP A 702 -17.44 -4.41 -6.91
C ASP A 702 -18.24 -3.30 -6.20
N VAL A 703 -17.54 -2.25 -5.72
CA VAL A 703 -18.18 -1.05 -5.12
C VAL A 703 -18.88 -0.22 -6.20
N ASN A 704 -18.49 -0.46 -7.46
CA ASN A 704 -18.96 0.22 -8.65
C ASN A 704 -20.43 -0.08 -8.92
N GLU A 705 -21.22 0.98 -8.99
CA GLU A 705 -22.57 0.96 -9.53
C GLU A 705 -22.54 1.73 -10.85
N ILE A 706 -22.97 1.11 -11.94
CA ILE A 706 -22.99 1.78 -13.23
C ILE A 706 -24.38 2.33 -13.46
N ILE A 707 -24.48 3.65 -13.64
CA ILE A 707 -25.74 4.34 -13.88
C ILE A 707 -25.86 4.63 -15.37
N PHE A 708 -27.01 4.28 -15.93
CA PHE A 708 -27.37 4.57 -17.31
C PHE A 708 -28.55 5.52 -17.33
N ALA A 709 -28.48 6.57 -18.14
CA ALA A 709 -29.57 7.52 -18.30
C ALA A 709 -29.88 7.72 -19.79
N LEU A 710 -31.17 7.70 -20.13
CA LEU A 710 -31.65 7.89 -21.50
C LEU A 710 -32.23 9.29 -21.68
N LYS A 711 -31.93 9.95 -22.81
CA LYS A 711 -32.55 11.24 -23.17
C LYS A 711 -34.00 11.07 -23.63
N THR A 712 -34.27 9.99 -24.36
CA THR A 712 -35.57 9.66 -24.97
C THR A 712 -36.71 9.61 -23.94
N ASN A 713 -37.93 9.91 -24.38
CA ASN A 713 -39.14 9.70 -23.58
C ASN A 713 -39.67 8.26 -23.68
N ASP A 714 -39.34 7.56 -24.76
CA ASP A 714 -39.68 6.16 -24.98
C ASP A 714 -38.55 5.28 -24.42
N CYS A 715 -38.88 4.39 -23.49
CA CYS A 715 -37.92 3.51 -22.84
C CYS A 715 -38.19 2.03 -23.17
N ILE A 716 -37.14 1.21 -23.10
CA ILE A 716 -37.28 -0.23 -23.22
C ILE A 716 -37.91 -0.75 -21.91
N ALA A 717 -39.07 -1.39 -22.03
CA ALA A 717 -39.72 -2.05 -20.91
C ALA A 717 -38.94 -3.32 -20.51
N GLU A 718 -38.93 -3.68 -19.21
CA GLU A 718 -38.10 -4.78 -18.69
C GLU A 718 -38.40 -6.13 -19.35
N ASP A 719 -39.64 -6.36 -19.79
CA ASP A 719 -40.06 -7.56 -20.52
C ASP A 719 -39.34 -7.72 -21.87
N LYS A 720 -38.81 -6.62 -22.43
CA LYS A 720 -38.05 -6.60 -23.68
C LYS A 720 -36.53 -6.66 -23.48
N PHE A 721 -36.03 -6.67 -22.25
CA PHE A 721 -34.58 -6.75 -21.98
C PHE A 721 -33.92 -7.99 -22.61
N PRO A 722 -34.51 -9.21 -22.56
CA PRO A 722 -33.92 -10.37 -23.22
C PRO A 722 -33.76 -10.19 -24.73
N GLU A 723 -34.73 -9.52 -25.37
CA GLU A 723 -34.66 -9.22 -26.80
C GLU A 723 -33.59 -8.18 -27.12
N ALA A 724 -33.55 -7.11 -26.33
CA ALA A 724 -32.57 -6.05 -26.47
C ALA A 724 -31.14 -6.58 -26.25
N ALA A 725 -30.93 -7.50 -25.29
CA ALA A 725 -29.64 -8.14 -25.04
C ALA A 725 -29.19 -8.99 -26.24
N ARG A 726 -30.13 -9.72 -26.85
CA ARG A 726 -29.88 -10.50 -28.06
C ARG A 726 -29.56 -9.64 -29.27
N GLN A 727 -30.16 -8.45 -29.37
CA GLN A 727 -29.79 -7.46 -30.39
C GLN A 727 -28.36 -6.95 -30.17
N LEU A 728 -28.01 -6.56 -28.93
CA LEU A 728 -26.65 -6.16 -28.59
C LEU A 728 -25.63 -7.26 -28.92
N GLU A 729 -25.94 -8.51 -28.58
CA GLU A 729 -25.07 -9.66 -28.85
C GLU A 729 -24.70 -9.79 -30.34
N LYS A 730 -25.65 -9.55 -31.24
CA LYS A 730 -25.41 -9.56 -32.70
C LYS A 730 -24.52 -8.42 -33.17
N LEU A 731 -24.54 -7.28 -32.49
CA LEU A 731 -23.74 -6.10 -32.83
C LEU A 731 -22.30 -6.24 -32.33
N LEU A 732 -22.06 -7.00 -31.26
CA LEU A 732 -20.74 -7.19 -30.65
C LEU A 732 -19.84 -8.11 -31.49
N ASN A 733 -18.90 -7.52 -32.22
CA ASN A 733 -17.86 -8.23 -32.98
C ASN A 733 -16.58 -8.47 -32.15
N CYS A 734 -16.74 -8.92 -30.91
CA CYS A 734 -15.61 -9.18 -30.01
C CYS A 734 -14.83 -10.41 -30.47
N ARG A 735 -13.49 -10.28 -30.60
CA ARG A 735 -12.61 -11.38 -31.03
C ARG A 735 -12.49 -12.48 -29.97
N GLU A 736 -12.64 -12.12 -28.70
CA GLU A 736 -12.67 -13.05 -27.57
C GLU A 736 -14.13 -13.37 -27.16
N PRO A 737 -14.61 -14.61 -27.36
CA PRO A 737 -16.01 -14.96 -27.10
C PRO A 737 -16.45 -14.72 -25.65
N LYS A 738 -15.54 -14.91 -24.68
CA LYS A 738 -15.88 -14.70 -23.26
C LYS A 738 -16.15 -13.25 -22.92
N MET A 739 -15.53 -12.30 -23.61
CA MET A 739 -15.82 -10.88 -23.41
C MET A 739 -17.23 -10.54 -23.89
N ARG A 740 -17.67 -11.15 -25.01
CA ARG A 740 -19.07 -11.06 -25.44
C ARG A 740 -20.01 -11.63 -24.38
N GLU A 741 -19.72 -12.83 -23.87
CA GLU A 741 -20.54 -13.48 -22.83
C GLU A 741 -20.62 -12.63 -21.56
N ALA A 742 -19.50 -12.10 -21.07
CA ALA A 742 -19.45 -11.24 -19.89
C ALA A 742 -20.31 -9.97 -20.03
N ILE A 743 -20.28 -9.32 -21.21
CA ILE A 743 -21.11 -8.14 -21.49
C ILE A 743 -22.61 -8.50 -21.46
N ILE A 744 -22.98 -9.63 -22.06
CA ILE A 744 -24.38 -10.08 -22.11
C ILE A 744 -24.88 -10.57 -20.75
N ASP A 745 -24.03 -11.21 -19.95
CA ASP A 745 -24.39 -11.62 -18.59
C ASP A 745 -24.54 -10.43 -17.65
N ALA A 746 -23.72 -9.39 -17.81
CA ALA A 746 -23.90 -8.12 -17.12
C ALA A 746 -25.22 -7.43 -17.52
N SER A 747 -25.62 -7.48 -18.80
CA SER A 747 -26.84 -6.81 -19.26
C SER A 747 -28.10 -7.39 -18.62
N LYS A 748 -28.10 -8.70 -18.30
CA LYS A 748 -29.19 -9.38 -17.59
C LYS A 748 -29.38 -8.87 -16.16
N LYS A 749 -28.41 -8.17 -15.59
CA LYS A 749 -28.45 -7.61 -14.22
C LYS A 749 -28.89 -6.14 -14.17
N ILE A 750 -29.05 -5.48 -15.32
CA ILE A 750 -29.53 -4.08 -15.39
C ILE A 750 -30.98 -3.99 -14.88
N ARG A 751 -31.27 -3.00 -14.02
CA ARG A 751 -32.61 -2.72 -13.46
C ARG A 751 -32.90 -1.23 -13.51
N TYR A 752 -34.17 -0.83 -13.36
CA TYR A 752 -34.49 0.59 -13.12
C TYR A 752 -33.84 1.09 -11.83
N ALA A 753 -33.21 2.27 -11.90
CA ALA A 753 -32.60 2.91 -10.74
C ALA A 753 -33.71 3.48 -9.84
N ARG A 754 -33.94 2.84 -8.69
CA ARG A 754 -35.01 3.21 -7.75
C ARG A 754 -34.77 4.52 -7.04
#